data_AF-F0ZXQ2-F1
#
_entry.id   AF-F0ZXQ2-F1
#
_cell.length_a   1.000
_cell.length_b   1.000
_cell.length_c   1.000
_cell.angle_alpha   90.00
_cell.angle_beta   90.00
_cell.angle_gamma   90.00
#
_symmetry.space_group_name_H-M   'P 1'
#
loop_
_entity.id
_entity.type
_entity.pdbx_description
1 polymer ?
#
loop_
_entity_poly.entity_id
_entity_poly.type
_entity_poly.pdbx_seq_one_letter_code
_entity_poly.pdbx_strand_id
1 'polypeptide(L)'
;MVLNKNLVYLFIFYLFICKFNVVKSACESTAASWRPTVASSASPTSPAISTSQPALDFNLNANNLRYMAHWGESDTSIVNGPDTTGFTITYTNYGPDSHMLFYLDSAPALKANTNYQLSFGFKLGQTLGSNNNQYSSITLHFYDPKDVDPVHDTSAYFYAGDHTPLFSKVITGNFGSTSYVQFTTTITPTVDIGQSFMALQIQRTTSTGVGPTSIIFNNLKFTIPAKTITTPTLLTKDSELVVLPKAPSALDAQDLITCPYLSSDLKHWHDPATWGGVVPSPSSSIVLPANTKVLVSPCSISQTDIYTKITIPASSELVFFDADMTMNVKDIYVQGRLTMGSSKCRYNGKINLVFYGEKTTADTIATYFGSKGIAVADTGFISVQGKQYHNTWTKLAATAWSGDNTIYVQDSVNWEVGQEVLITTSIPEDEVFDQNEVKVIQAIQGKVIQFTTSLKYYHYGGQEYQSQVALLSRRIVFQGDVASSETNSFGGHVIVSGEGQFSGLRLNKMGQKNIKGRYPLHFHLAETVSNSYISDCSVTNSYYRCYTIHGTNNLTVTRNVAFNAMGHCYYLEDGVEMDNTLSYNLGAFVHTIYQSAAGYTQYGQDFEESDLLRQPADVSAGVFYITNAWNTIIGNSASGGWAGFAFPNLPAPIGNHRSVAMVPSQYPTKVFEGNSASSSGMAWEFGGSIYVGGQLSYGSNDLLQYSSGRNSRETFLNGDEDSTEVWMRFNNTKVFLSNRGLDHWGERVEVVTLESHDCHRPATLFGEAWFSNAIVNGQSGNILSKSTRYNRQGFQFYDTLVQTIVTNINFRNFIALSNPANNEEDNKVFISMTHSDIFKPQGISATRNISFTNVATAQRIGHKVDTTGSSRYFNFIDSDGTATGRTATTIVGSHDTWWNFDSSCSYNTYWACYVCNKGTKEIANLDVIVPNLIDGEEYDTSIEVGKVALFGSGITDERKTAITNNVGITGISDMGWYLYFTNGQPASMDVHMKQVPFGHYVFLAIRYPAGTTFSVSTYYTYYPPSSATKTFTQATSAAAVRSGDGSKYYFDGTHLFVKVVNFRLEGVADEYFTRGGATLNDVYWGMYLYIRATNTANPPVNGFFKNLSDVRPASTL
;
A
#
# COMPACT_ATOMS: atom_id res chain seq x y z
N MET A 1 22.42 -19.72 35.32
CA MET A 1 21.24 -19.29 36.09
C MET A 1 20.46 -20.54 36.49
N VAL A 2 20.64 -21.00 37.73
CA VAL A 2 19.88 -22.12 38.30
C VAL A 2 18.54 -21.53 38.72
N LEU A 3 17.56 -21.57 37.82
CA LEU A 3 16.25 -20.96 38.02
C LEU A 3 15.27 -21.94 38.65
N ASN A 4 14.56 -21.39 39.62
CA ASN A 4 13.77 -22.02 40.66
C ASN A 4 12.60 -22.82 40.06
N LYS A 5 12.73 -24.15 40.06
CA LYS A 5 11.74 -25.10 39.55
C LYS A 5 10.40 -25.08 40.27
N ASN A 6 10.19 -24.34 41.36
CA ASN A 6 9.00 -24.49 42.20
C ASN A 6 7.82 -23.52 41.91
N LEU A 7 8.02 -22.42 41.17
CA LEU A 7 6.89 -21.53 40.80
C LEU A 7 6.20 -21.94 39.49
N VAL A 8 6.94 -22.59 38.58
CA VAL A 8 6.38 -23.14 37.34
C VAL A 8 5.44 -24.31 37.64
N TYR A 9 5.67 -25.07 38.72
CA TYR A 9 4.77 -26.14 39.11
C TYR A 9 3.44 -25.64 39.70
N LEU A 10 3.36 -24.44 40.29
CA LEU A 10 2.11 -23.93 40.87
C LEU A 10 1.19 -23.29 39.81
N PHE A 11 1.76 -22.68 38.76
CA PHE A 11 1.00 -22.18 37.61
C PHE A 11 0.60 -23.30 36.64
N ILE A 12 1.44 -24.33 36.49
CA ILE A 12 1.08 -25.57 35.79
C ILE A 12 0.03 -26.37 36.60
N PHE A 13 0.04 -26.31 37.95
CA PHE A 13 -1.01 -26.95 38.76
C PHE A 13 -2.39 -26.30 38.58
N TYR A 14 -2.48 -24.98 38.43
CA TYR A 14 -3.77 -24.30 38.22
C TYR A 14 -4.32 -24.47 36.79
N LEU A 15 -3.46 -24.61 35.78
CA LEU A 15 -3.87 -25.01 34.42
C LEU A 15 -4.21 -26.51 34.30
N PHE A 16 -3.73 -27.37 35.21
CA PHE A 16 -4.07 -28.80 35.24
C PHE A 16 -5.30 -29.16 36.11
N ILE A 17 -5.86 -28.24 36.89
CA ILE A 17 -7.01 -28.50 37.80
C ILE A 17 -8.36 -28.00 37.22
N CYS A 18 -8.41 -27.62 35.95
CA CYS A 18 -9.62 -27.89 35.15
C CYS A 18 -9.41 -29.18 34.36
N LYS A 19 -9.18 -30.29 35.09
CA LYS A 19 -9.55 -31.60 34.57
C LYS A 19 -11.03 -31.51 34.22
N PHE A 20 -11.34 -31.40 32.93
CA PHE A 20 -12.52 -32.07 32.42
C PHE A 20 -12.47 -33.47 33.05
N ASN A 21 -13.45 -33.76 33.91
CA ASN A 21 -13.83 -35.14 34.13
C ASN A 21 -14.30 -35.65 32.77
N VAL A 22 -13.37 -36.00 31.89
CA VAL A 22 -13.63 -36.92 30.79
C VAL A 22 -13.81 -38.25 31.47
N VAL A 23 -15.00 -38.42 32.05
CA VAL A 23 -15.56 -39.75 32.16
C VAL A 23 -15.46 -40.28 30.74
N LYS A 24 -14.73 -41.39 30.59
CA LYS A 24 -14.74 -42.21 29.39
C LYS A 24 -16.18 -42.71 29.26
N SER A 25 -17.11 -41.86 28.83
CA SER A 25 -18.49 -42.26 28.58
C SER A 25 -18.37 -43.12 27.34
N ALA A 26 -18.33 -44.44 27.53
CA ALA A 26 -18.60 -45.35 26.44
C ALA A 26 -19.92 -44.86 25.81
N CYS A 27 -19.93 -44.47 24.52
CA CYS A 27 -21.22 -44.33 23.86
C CYS A 27 -21.87 -45.72 24.01
N GLU A 28 -23.05 -45.80 24.63
CA GLU A 28 -23.80 -47.04 24.63
C GLU A 28 -24.15 -47.35 23.17
N SER A 29 -23.54 -48.40 22.62
CA SER A 29 -23.45 -48.64 21.17
C SER A 29 -24.77 -49.01 20.49
N THR A 30 -25.90 -48.96 21.17
CA THR A 30 -27.21 -49.41 20.65
C THR A 30 -28.44 -48.73 21.25
N ALA A 31 -28.29 -47.72 22.13
CA ALA A 31 -29.42 -47.06 22.77
C ALA A 31 -30.09 -46.02 21.84
N ALA A 32 -31.42 -45.87 21.91
CA ALA A 32 -32.19 -44.86 21.16
C ALA A 32 -31.75 -43.40 21.46
N SER A 33 -30.93 -43.19 22.49
CA SER A 33 -30.38 -41.92 22.97
C SER A 33 -28.89 -41.70 22.66
N TRP A 34 -28.32 -42.37 21.64
CA TRP A 34 -26.89 -42.28 21.31
C TRP A 34 -26.39 -40.90 20.84
N ARG A 35 -27.32 -39.98 20.52
CA ARG A 35 -26.96 -38.62 20.10
C ARG A 35 -26.63 -37.75 21.32
N PRO A 36 -25.48 -37.05 21.32
CA PRO A 36 -25.13 -36.14 22.40
C PRO A 36 -26.15 -35.00 22.55
N THR A 37 -26.01 -34.23 23.62
CA THR A 37 -26.71 -32.94 23.73
C THR A 37 -26.17 -31.96 22.69
N VAL A 38 -27.07 -31.31 21.96
CA VAL A 38 -26.73 -30.28 20.97
C VAL A 38 -26.10 -29.08 21.68
N ALA A 39 -25.06 -28.49 21.08
CA ALA A 39 -24.41 -27.30 21.60
C ALA A 39 -25.38 -26.11 21.71
N SER A 40 -25.26 -25.35 22.79
CA SER A 40 -26.10 -24.17 23.01
C SER A 40 -25.75 -23.04 22.04
N SER A 41 -26.78 -22.46 21.43
CA SER A 41 -26.67 -21.22 20.65
C SER A 41 -26.48 -19.97 21.53
N ALA A 42 -26.80 -20.06 22.82
CA ALA A 42 -26.68 -18.96 23.75
C ALA A 42 -25.23 -18.47 23.85
N SER A 43 -25.05 -17.17 23.76
CA SER A 43 -23.76 -16.54 24.02
C SER A 43 -23.45 -16.54 25.53
N PRO A 44 -22.18 -16.70 25.92
CA PRO A 44 -21.79 -16.54 27.31
C PRO A 44 -22.19 -15.17 27.85
N THR A 45 -22.67 -15.12 29.09
CA THR A 45 -22.97 -13.84 29.76
C THR A 45 -21.69 -13.03 29.93
N SER A 46 -21.64 -11.83 29.36
CA SER A 46 -20.52 -10.93 29.60
C SER A 46 -20.55 -10.39 31.04
N PRO A 47 -19.40 -10.35 31.74
CA PRO A 47 -19.30 -9.58 32.97
C PRO A 47 -19.44 -8.07 32.69
N ALA A 48 -19.60 -7.30 33.77
CA ALA A 48 -19.63 -5.85 33.68
C ALA A 48 -18.27 -5.28 33.23
N ILE A 49 -18.28 -4.22 32.42
CA ILE A 49 -17.06 -3.48 32.08
C ILE A 49 -16.51 -2.84 33.37
N SER A 50 -15.25 -3.12 33.69
CA SER A 50 -14.56 -2.48 34.83
C SER A 50 -14.47 -0.97 34.64
N THR A 51 -14.62 -0.20 35.73
CA THR A 51 -14.46 1.26 35.71
C THR A 51 -13.00 1.72 35.84
N SER A 52 -12.08 0.79 36.10
CA SER A 52 -10.64 1.07 36.22
C SER A 52 -9.81 0.21 35.27
N GLN A 53 -8.80 0.85 34.71
CA GLN A 53 -7.77 0.24 33.88
C GLN A 53 -6.50 -0.03 34.73
N PRO A 54 -5.86 -1.20 34.58
CA PRO A 54 -4.63 -1.53 35.29
C PRO A 54 -3.42 -0.72 34.77
N ALA A 55 -2.34 -0.69 35.55
CA ALA A 55 -1.07 -0.14 35.10
C ALA A 55 -0.41 -1.05 34.04
N LEU A 56 0.34 -0.46 33.12
CA LEU A 56 1.11 -1.17 32.11
C LEU A 56 2.60 -0.83 32.25
N ASP A 57 3.43 -1.86 32.43
CA ASP A 57 4.88 -1.72 32.57
C ASP A 57 5.62 -2.13 31.29
N PHE A 58 6.51 -1.25 30.83
CA PHE A 58 7.51 -1.49 29.79
C PHE A 58 8.84 -1.75 30.49
N ASN A 59 9.31 -3.00 30.46
CA ASN A 59 10.52 -3.41 31.17
C ASN A 59 11.74 -3.28 30.25
N LEU A 60 12.75 -2.55 30.72
CA LEU A 60 14.01 -2.35 29.99
C LEU A 60 15.07 -3.25 30.63
N ASN A 61 15.65 -4.14 29.83
CA ASN A 61 16.63 -5.14 30.27
C ASN A 61 17.71 -5.35 29.19
N ALA A 62 18.69 -6.21 29.47
CA ALA A 62 19.83 -6.43 28.57
C ALA A 62 19.44 -6.90 27.16
N ASN A 63 18.26 -7.52 26.96
CA ASN A 63 17.86 -8.07 25.67
C ASN A 63 17.16 -7.06 24.75
N ASN A 64 16.68 -5.94 25.30
CA ASN A 64 15.92 -4.92 24.54
C ASN A 64 16.49 -3.52 24.74
N LEU A 65 17.78 -3.43 25.09
CA LEU A 65 18.54 -2.19 25.17
C LEU A 65 19.75 -2.26 24.25
N ARG A 66 20.03 -1.16 23.56
CA ARG A 66 21.27 -0.95 22.80
C ARG A 66 22.11 0.15 23.43
N TYR A 67 23.43 -0.08 23.48
CA TYR A 67 24.39 0.90 23.98
C TYR A 67 24.90 1.76 22.82
N MET A 68 24.79 3.08 22.93
CA MET A 68 25.36 4.00 21.93
C MET A 68 26.10 5.13 22.62
N ALA A 69 27.26 5.55 22.10
CA ALA A 69 28.10 6.58 22.73
C ALA A 69 28.71 7.54 21.70
N HIS A 70 29.28 8.66 22.17
CA HIS A 70 29.90 9.68 21.32
C HIS A 70 31.22 9.20 20.65
N TRP A 71 31.81 8.08 21.06
CA TRP A 71 33.02 7.52 20.43
C TRP A 71 32.85 6.01 20.42
N GLY A 72 32.71 5.40 19.24
CA GLY A 72 32.20 4.04 19.03
C GLY A 72 32.80 2.97 19.94
N GLU A 73 32.12 2.69 21.06
CA GLU A 73 32.35 1.52 21.91
C GLU A 73 31.30 0.44 21.63
N SER A 74 31.69 -0.83 21.76
CA SER A 74 30.87 -1.99 21.40
C SER A 74 29.66 -2.22 22.32
N ASP A 75 28.55 -2.72 21.75
CA ASP A 75 27.36 -3.26 22.44
C ASP A 75 27.65 -4.35 23.50
N THR A 76 28.86 -4.93 23.48
CA THR A 76 29.30 -5.97 24.43
C THR A 76 29.38 -5.51 25.88
N SER A 77 29.19 -4.21 26.15
CA SER A 77 29.20 -3.62 27.48
C SER A 77 27.96 -3.94 28.33
N ILE A 78 26.82 -4.31 27.73
CA ILE A 78 25.59 -4.66 28.46
C ILE A 78 25.49 -6.17 28.62
N VAL A 79 25.45 -6.65 29.85
CA VAL A 79 25.25 -8.07 30.16
C VAL A 79 24.16 -8.26 31.21
N ASN A 80 23.61 -9.47 31.28
CA ASN A 80 22.65 -9.82 32.33
C ASN A 80 23.21 -9.50 33.72
N GLY A 81 22.35 -8.89 34.54
CA GLY A 81 22.72 -8.44 35.87
C GLY A 81 22.92 -9.62 36.83
N PRO A 82 23.47 -9.35 38.02
CA PRO A 82 23.50 -10.33 39.11
C PRO A 82 22.09 -10.75 39.57
N ASP A 83 21.08 -9.90 39.34
CA ASP A 83 19.68 -10.17 39.63
C ASP A 83 18.92 -10.46 38.31
N THR A 84 17.89 -11.31 38.36
CA THR A 84 17.09 -11.70 37.18
C THR A 84 16.32 -10.56 36.51
N THR A 85 16.19 -9.40 37.18
CA THR A 85 15.42 -8.23 36.73
C THR A 85 16.32 -7.06 36.33
N GLY A 86 17.62 -7.30 36.20
CA GLY A 86 18.62 -6.25 36.01
C GLY A 86 19.65 -6.54 34.95
N PHE A 87 20.48 -5.54 34.68
CA PHE A 87 21.61 -5.63 33.77
C PHE A 87 22.81 -4.86 34.32
N THR A 88 24.00 -5.24 33.87
CA THR A 88 25.26 -4.60 34.22
C THR A 88 25.82 -3.93 32.97
N ILE A 89 26.28 -2.69 33.12
CA ILE A 89 27.10 -2.02 32.11
C ILE A 89 28.54 -2.01 32.63
N THR A 90 29.47 -2.48 31.80
CA THR A 90 30.90 -2.44 32.12
C THR A 90 31.61 -1.45 31.19
N TYR A 91 32.36 -0.53 31.78
CA TYR A 91 33.19 0.42 31.03
C TYR A 91 34.65 -0.02 31.10
N THR A 92 35.31 -0.02 29.95
CA THR A 92 36.74 -0.32 29.85
C THR A 92 37.60 0.91 30.20
N ASN A 93 38.91 0.84 29.98
CA ASN A 93 39.83 1.94 30.28
C ASN A 93 39.54 3.13 29.36
N TYR A 94 39.41 4.34 29.93
CA TYR A 94 39.08 5.58 29.21
C TYR A 94 37.71 5.61 28.49
N GLY A 95 36.71 4.91 29.02
CA GLY A 95 35.33 4.93 28.55
C GLY A 95 34.67 6.32 28.63
N PRO A 96 33.57 6.53 27.87
CA PRO A 96 33.00 7.84 27.59
C PRO A 96 32.38 8.49 28.84
N ASP A 97 32.35 9.83 28.84
CA ASP A 97 31.72 10.65 29.88
C ASP A 97 30.18 10.78 29.70
N SER A 98 29.64 10.36 28.56
CA SER A 98 28.20 10.24 28.29
C SER A 98 27.91 9.08 27.32
N HIS A 99 26.84 8.34 27.58
CA HIS A 99 26.31 7.31 26.66
C HIS A 99 24.79 7.16 26.82
N MET A 100 24.18 6.51 25.83
CA MET A 100 22.76 6.27 25.71
C MET A 100 22.44 4.77 25.81
N LEU A 101 21.30 4.48 26.41
CA LEU A 101 20.64 3.17 26.34
C LEU A 101 19.32 3.34 25.59
N PHE A 102 19.29 2.91 24.33
CA PHE A 102 18.08 2.95 23.52
C PHE A 102 17.22 1.71 23.75
N TYR A 103 15.93 1.93 23.98
CA TYR A 103 14.93 0.88 24.03
C TYR A 103 14.63 0.40 22.61
N LEU A 104 14.85 -0.89 22.35
CA LEU A 104 14.73 -1.49 21.01
C LEU A 104 13.29 -1.87 20.65
N ASP A 105 12.41 -2.07 21.63
CA ASP A 105 10.99 -2.24 21.35
C ASP A 105 10.34 -0.86 21.11
N SER A 106 9.17 -0.84 20.46
CA SER A 106 8.42 0.39 20.23
C SER A 106 8.02 1.08 21.55
N ALA A 107 8.35 2.36 21.68
CA ALA A 107 7.95 3.16 22.84
C ALA A 107 6.43 3.42 22.85
N PRO A 108 5.80 3.55 24.03
CA PRO A 108 4.39 3.92 24.11
C PRO A 108 4.16 5.36 23.63
N ALA A 109 3.02 5.59 22.97
CA ALA A 109 2.58 6.95 22.70
C ALA A 109 2.13 7.61 24.01
N LEU A 110 2.58 8.85 24.24
CA LEU A 110 2.30 9.59 25.46
C LEU A 110 1.33 10.73 25.19
N LYS A 111 0.28 10.82 26.00
CA LYS A 111 -0.71 11.89 25.95
C LYS A 111 -0.25 13.08 26.76
N ALA A 112 -0.44 14.27 26.22
CA ALA A 112 -0.16 15.53 26.91
C ALA A 112 -0.85 15.58 28.27
N ASN A 113 -0.16 16.17 29.25
CA ASN A 113 -0.63 16.43 30.60
C ASN A 113 -1.07 15.16 31.37
N THR A 114 -0.56 14.00 30.97
CA THR A 114 -0.78 12.72 31.65
C THR A 114 0.47 12.33 32.42
N ASN A 115 0.31 11.81 33.64
CA ASN A 115 1.42 11.37 34.47
C ASN A 115 1.83 9.94 34.10
N TYR A 116 3.11 9.75 33.80
CA TYR A 116 3.78 8.46 33.62
C TYR A 116 4.89 8.32 34.68
N GLN A 117 5.47 7.13 34.80
CA GLN A 117 6.50 6.88 35.81
C GLN A 117 7.70 6.14 35.20
N LEU A 118 8.91 6.59 35.51
CA LEU A 118 10.13 5.80 35.32
C LEU A 118 10.61 5.34 36.70
N SER A 119 10.88 4.05 36.86
CA SER A 119 11.42 3.49 38.10
C SER A 119 12.57 2.53 37.83
N PHE A 120 13.59 2.53 38.69
CA PHE A 120 14.70 1.58 38.65
C PHE A 120 15.46 1.58 39.98
N GLY A 121 16.08 0.44 40.30
CA GLY A 121 17.17 0.40 41.26
C GLY A 121 18.52 0.57 40.56
N PHE A 122 19.43 1.28 41.19
CA PHE A 122 20.76 1.58 40.68
C PHE A 122 21.82 1.37 41.75
N LYS A 123 22.97 0.80 41.38
CA LYS A 123 24.18 0.78 42.21
C LYS A 123 25.45 0.79 41.36
N LEU A 124 26.54 1.21 41.98
CA LEU A 124 27.89 1.09 41.44
C LEU A 124 28.47 -0.29 41.72
N GLY A 125 29.24 -0.83 40.77
CA GLY A 125 30.00 -2.08 40.95
C GLY A 125 31.26 -1.90 41.83
N GLN A 126 31.72 -0.66 42.00
CA GLN A 126 32.88 -0.28 42.81
C GLN A 126 32.58 1.01 43.59
N THR A 127 33.38 1.32 44.62
CA THR A 127 33.24 2.55 45.41
C THR A 127 33.34 3.82 44.54
N LEU A 128 32.52 4.82 44.85
CA LEU A 128 32.52 6.13 44.18
C LEU A 128 33.94 6.74 44.15
N GLY A 129 34.36 7.25 42.98
CA GLY A 129 35.67 7.89 42.79
C GLY A 129 36.82 6.95 42.43
N SER A 130 36.68 5.62 42.57
CA SER A 130 37.66 4.66 42.00
C SER A 130 37.67 4.77 40.47
N ASN A 131 38.86 4.89 39.84
CA ASN A 131 39.01 5.02 38.37
C ASN A 131 38.07 6.06 37.72
N ASN A 132 37.89 7.23 38.34
CA ASN A 132 36.97 8.29 37.88
C ASN A 132 35.50 7.82 37.71
N ASN A 133 35.05 6.88 38.56
CA ASN A 133 33.66 6.41 38.62
C ASN A 133 32.77 7.45 39.32
N GLN A 134 32.28 8.45 38.59
CA GLN A 134 31.43 9.54 39.09
C GLN A 134 30.30 9.84 38.09
N TYR A 135 29.06 9.93 38.60
CA TYR A 135 27.84 10.14 37.79
C TYR A 135 27.11 11.39 38.27
N SER A 136 26.68 12.23 37.32
CA SER A 136 25.97 13.48 37.63
C SER A 136 24.46 13.31 37.53
N SER A 137 23.97 12.66 36.48
CA SER A 137 22.54 12.48 36.24
C SER A 137 22.26 11.32 35.29
N ILE A 138 21.01 10.85 35.35
CA ILE A 138 20.43 10.04 34.29
C ILE A 138 19.30 10.89 33.68
N THR A 139 19.18 10.93 32.35
CA THR A 139 18.13 11.68 31.67
C THR A 139 17.33 10.73 30.78
N LEU A 140 16.01 10.75 30.91
CA LEU A 140 15.09 10.06 30.00
C LEU A 140 14.82 10.96 28.80
N HIS A 141 15.00 10.43 27.60
CA HIS A 141 14.70 11.10 26.34
C HIS A 141 13.70 10.30 25.51
N PHE A 142 12.92 11.02 24.72
CA PHE A 142 12.17 10.47 23.57
C PHE A 142 12.66 11.19 22.32
N TYR A 143 13.18 10.46 21.36
CA TYR A 143 13.67 10.99 20.07
C TYR A 143 12.73 10.61 18.93
N ASP A 144 12.68 11.46 17.90
CA ASP A 144 11.96 11.16 16.66
C ASP A 144 12.69 10.03 15.91
N PRO A 145 11.98 9.03 15.33
CA PRO A 145 12.59 7.96 14.54
C PRO A 145 13.44 8.40 13.35
N LYS A 146 13.33 9.67 12.91
CA LYS A 146 14.23 10.24 11.89
C LYS A 146 15.62 10.58 12.42
N ASP A 147 15.73 10.85 13.72
CA ASP A 147 16.97 11.28 14.36
C ASP A 147 17.83 10.07 14.71
N VAL A 148 17.20 8.93 14.98
CA VAL A 148 17.86 7.67 15.32
C VAL A 148 16.94 6.48 15.03
N ASP A 149 17.48 5.43 14.44
CA ASP A 149 16.81 4.14 14.27
C ASP A 149 17.72 3.04 14.86
N PRO A 150 17.69 2.83 16.19
CA PRO A 150 18.59 1.90 16.85
C PRO A 150 18.26 0.44 16.52
N VAL A 151 17.18 0.15 15.79
CA VAL A 151 16.86 -1.21 15.34
C VAL A 151 17.71 -1.55 14.12
N HIS A 152 17.78 -0.63 13.15
CA HIS A 152 18.42 -0.86 11.85
C HIS A 152 19.82 -0.26 11.74
N ASP A 153 20.13 0.81 12.48
CA ASP A 153 21.46 1.43 12.45
C ASP A 153 22.45 0.59 13.25
N THR A 154 23.41 -0.05 12.58
CA THR A 154 24.49 -0.80 13.24
C THR A 154 25.57 0.08 13.86
N SER A 155 25.50 1.40 13.71
CA SER A 155 26.44 2.32 14.33
C SER A 155 26.29 2.30 15.86
N ALA A 156 27.41 2.20 16.57
CA ALA A 156 27.45 2.41 18.02
C ALA A 156 27.60 3.90 18.40
N TYR A 157 27.50 4.79 17.41
CA TYR A 157 27.74 6.22 17.56
C TYR A 157 26.43 6.97 17.69
N PHE A 158 26.28 7.75 18.76
CA PHE A 158 25.19 8.71 18.88
C PHE A 158 25.63 9.90 19.72
N TYR A 159 25.50 11.11 19.18
CA TYR A 159 25.78 12.35 19.89
C TYR A 159 24.47 13.11 20.16
N ALA A 160 24.06 13.15 21.42
CA ALA A 160 22.80 13.79 21.83
C ALA A 160 22.72 15.29 21.52
N GLY A 161 23.86 15.98 21.32
CA GLY A 161 23.87 17.40 21.00
C GLY A 161 23.42 17.73 19.57
N ASP A 162 23.44 16.76 18.66
CA ASP A 162 23.06 16.97 17.25
C ASP A 162 21.54 16.86 17.03
N HIS A 163 20.81 16.34 18.02
CA HIS A 163 19.39 16.02 17.90
C HIS A 163 18.57 16.67 19.01
N THR A 164 17.38 17.19 18.66
CA THR A 164 16.47 17.77 19.66
C THR A 164 15.43 16.73 20.08
N PRO A 165 15.45 16.25 21.34
CA PRO A 165 14.47 15.27 21.80
C PRO A 165 13.05 15.86 21.84
N LEU A 166 12.06 15.03 21.48
CA LEU A 166 10.64 15.34 21.61
C LEU A 166 10.25 15.61 23.08
N PHE A 167 10.95 14.95 24.01
CA PHE A 167 10.80 15.14 25.44
C PHE A 167 12.06 14.73 26.19
N SER A 168 12.37 15.44 27.28
CA SER A 168 13.46 15.08 28.19
C SER A 168 13.08 15.24 29.66
N LYS A 169 13.55 14.33 30.51
CA LYS A 169 13.44 14.43 31.97
C LYS A 169 14.73 14.01 32.66
N VAL A 170 15.36 14.97 33.35
CA VAL A 170 16.52 14.70 34.21
C VAL A 170 16.05 14.05 35.51
N ILE A 171 16.69 12.93 35.86
CA ILE A 171 16.54 12.20 37.12
C ILE A 171 17.74 12.53 38.00
N THR A 172 17.49 13.15 39.15
CA THR A 172 18.49 13.53 40.14
C THR A 172 18.38 12.67 41.40
N GLY A 173 19.51 12.29 42.00
CA GLY A 173 19.55 11.62 43.29
C GLY A 173 20.94 11.04 43.59
N ASN A 174 21.04 10.12 44.54
CA ASN A 174 22.32 9.55 44.94
C ASN A 174 22.77 8.39 44.02
N PHE A 175 23.56 8.71 43.00
CA PHE A 175 24.19 7.73 42.10
C PHE A 175 25.55 7.20 42.60
N GLY A 176 25.91 7.45 43.88
CA GLY A 176 27.22 7.09 44.43
C GLY A 176 27.27 5.84 45.30
N SER A 177 26.17 5.08 45.40
CA SER A 177 26.04 3.95 46.31
C SER A 177 26.44 2.62 45.68
N THR A 178 27.15 1.77 46.43
CA THR A 178 27.41 0.35 46.08
C THR A 178 26.28 -0.59 46.52
N SER A 179 25.31 -0.07 47.29
CA SER A 179 24.01 -0.71 47.57
C SER A 179 22.94 -0.17 46.63
N TYR A 180 21.92 -0.95 46.32
CA TYR A 180 20.82 -0.48 45.47
C TYR A 180 20.09 0.70 46.08
N VAL A 181 20.03 1.80 45.32
CA VAL A 181 19.17 2.96 45.59
C VAL A 181 18.02 2.90 44.60
N GLN A 182 16.79 3.03 45.10
CA GLN A 182 15.58 3.05 44.28
C GLN A 182 15.27 4.47 43.81
N PHE A 183 15.04 4.61 42.52
CA PHE A 183 14.64 5.84 41.86
C PHE A 183 13.22 5.69 41.33
N THR A 184 12.42 6.75 41.50
CA THR A 184 11.09 6.83 40.93
C THR A 184 10.82 8.27 40.55
N THR A 185 10.56 8.52 39.27
CA THR A 185 10.35 9.87 38.73
C THR A 185 9.04 9.92 37.96
N THR A 186 8.24 10.96 38.22
CA THR A 186 7.03 11.25 37.42
C THR A 186 7.41 12.00 36.16
N ILE A 187 6.82 11.57 35.05
CA ILE A 187 6.99 12.11 33.70
C ILE A 187 5.65 12.71 33.28
N THR A 188 5.63 13.97 32.85
CA THR A 188 4.40 14.65 32.41
C THR A 188 4.72 15.46 31.14
N PRO A 189 4.50 14.91 29.94
CA PRO A 189 4.75 15.66 28.71
C PRO A 189 3.72 16.76 28.55
N THR A 190 4.10 17.91 28.00
CA THR A 190 3.20 19.06 27.77
C THR A 190 2.50 19.00 26.40
N VAL A 191 2.95 18.10 25.53
CA VAL A 191 2.41 17.83 24.20
C VAL A 191 2.26 16.32 24.01
N ASP A 192 1.42 15.90 23.07
CA ASP A 192 1.33 14.49 22.70
C ASP A 192 2.63 14.05 22.04
N ILE A 193 3.16 12.90 22.46
CA ILE A 193 4.35 12.26 21.89
C ILE A 193 3.89 11.00 21.17
N GLY A 194 4.04 11.01 19.85
CA GLY A 194 3.67 9.89 18.98
C GLY A 194 4.79 8.86 18.84
N GLN A 195 5.09 8.48 17.60
CA GLN A 195 6.17 7.54 17.29
C GLN A 195 7.50 8.10 17.79
N SER A 196 8.22 7.31 18.59
CA SER A 196 9.47 7.76 19.22
C SER A 196 10.32 6.57 19.68
N PHE A 197 11.63 6.81 19.82
CA PHE A 197 12.52 5.92 20.55
C PHE A 197 12.79 6.46 21.95
N MET A 198 12.56 5.61 22.94
CA MET A 198 12.84 5.92 24.34
C MET A 198 14.31 5.62 24.64
N ALA A 199 15.01 6.54 25.27
CA ALA A 199 16.42 6.37 25.59
C ALA A 199 16.78 6.92 26.98
N LEU A 200 17.75 6.29 27.64
CA LEU A 200 18.34 6.78 28.88
C LEU A 200 19.76 7.25 28.63
N GLN A 201 19.99 8.54 28.82
CA GLN A 201 21.34 9.11 28.86
C GLN A 201 21.92 8.94 30.26
N ILE A 202 23.10 8.34 30.37
CA ILE A 202 23.86 8.28 31.62
C ILE A 202 25.02 9.25 31.51
N GLN A 203 24.98 10.30 32.33
CA GLN A 203 25.99 11.36 32.33
C GLN A 203 26.98 11.16 33.48
N ARG A 204 28.26 11.18 33.14
CA ARG A 204 29.39 11.18 34.08
C ARG A 204 29.96 12.58 34.21
N THR A 205 30.67 12.84 35.30
CA THR A 205 31.40 14.10 35.50
C THR A 205 32.71 14.13 34.70
N THR A 206 33.31 12.96 34.45
CA THR A 206 34.53 12.77 33.67
C THR A 206 34.53 11.39 33.01
N SER A 207 35.38 11.19 31.98
CA SER A 207 35.67 9.86 31.41
C SER A 207 36.27 8.90 32.46
N THR A 208 36.20 7.57 32.21
CA THR A 208 36.80 6.59 33.14
C THR A 208 38.32 6.74 33.18
N GLY A 209 38.92 6.31 34.29
CA GLY A 209 40.37 6.23 34.47
C GLY A 209 40.97 4.94 33.88
N VAL A 210 42.16 4.58 34.37
CA VAL A 210 42.98 3.46 33.89
C VAL A 210 42.51 2.04 34.27
N GLY A 211 41.29 1.90 34.80
CA GLY A 211 40.75 0.60 35.20
C GLY A 211 39.24 0.50 35.01
N PRO A 212 38.71 -0.71 34.83
CA PRO A 212 37.31 -0.92 34.50
C PRO A 212 36.39 -0.48 35.65
N THR A 213 35.20 0.00 35.27
CA THR A 213 34.13 0.38 36.21
C THR A 213 32.81 -0.22 35.74
N SER A 214 31.85 -0.41 36.63
CA SER A 214 30.53 -0.89 36.23
C SER A 214 29.39 -0.26 37.01
N ILE A 215 28.22 -0.21 36.36
CA ILE A 215 26.95 0.16 36.98
C ILE A 215 25.94 -0.94 36.77
N ILE A 216 25.03 -1.08 37.73
CA ILE A 216 24.06 -2.17 37.75
C ILE A 216 22.67 -1.57 37.97
N PHE A 217 21.78 -1.86 37.03
CA PHE A 217 20.36 -1.55 37.11
C PHE A 217 19.59 -2.79 37.53
N ASN A 218 18.51 -2.63 38.30
CA ASN A 218 17.47 -3.64 38.45
C ASN A 218 16.08 -3.02 38.40
N ASN A 219 15.07 -3.80 38.01
CA ASN A 219 13.68 -3.36 37.91
C ASN A 219 13.50 -2.05 37.11
N LEU A 220 14.32 -1.84 36.08
CA LEU A 220 14.20 -0.67 35.21
C LEU A 220 12.96 -0.81 34.35
N LYS A 221 12.00 0.09 34.55
CA LYS A 221 10.73 0.09 33.82
C LYS A 221 10.15 1.47 33.65
N PHE A 222 9.45 1.65 32.54
CA PHE A 222 8.57 2.77 32.27
C PHE A 222 7.12 2.31 32.45
N THR A 223 6.35 3.00 33.28
CA THR A 223 5.00 2.60 33.68
C THR A 223 3.98 3.63 33.22
N ILE A 224 2.94 3.15 32.56
CA ILE A 224 1.67 3.86 32.37
C ILE A 224 0.80 3.52 33.58
N PRO A 225 0.50 4.47 34.49
CA PRO A 225 -0.24 4.18 35.71
C PRO A 225 -1.68 3.72 35.46
N ALA A 226 -2.25 3.03 36.44
CA ALA A 226 -3.67 2.72 36.45
C ALA A 226 -4.51 4.01 36.43
N LYS A 227 -5.63 4.00 35.69
CA LYS A 227 -6.53 5.15 35.57
C LYS A 227 -8.00 4.74 35.54
N THR A 228 -8.88 5.69 35.82
CA THR A 228 -10.33 5.49 35.63
C THR A 228 -10.67 5.51 34.14
N ILE A 229 -11.53 4.60 33.71
CA ILE A 229 -12.00 4.54 32.33
C ILE A 229 -13.04 5.63 32.13
N THR A 230 -12.84 6.47 31.11
CA THR A 230 -13.79 7.51 30.70
C THR A 230 -14.20 7.27 29.26
N THR A 231 -15.48 7.40 28.96
CA THR A 231 -15.99 7.25 27.60
C THR A 231 -15.63 8.49 26.78
N PRO A 232 -14.88 8.34 25.67
CA PRO A 232 -14.56 9.46 24.80
C PRO A 232 -15.77 9.84 23.93
N THR A 233 -15.66 10.97 23.23
CA THR A 233 -16.57 11.29 22.13
C THR A 233 -16.42 10.25 21.03
N LEU A 234 -17.52 9.63 20.62
CA LEU A 234 -17.54 8.58 19.61
C LEU A 234 -17.88 9.15 18.24
N LEU A 235 -17.18 8.67 17.22
CA LEU A 235 -17.50 8.92 15.82
C LEU A 235 -18.87 8.33 15.48
N THR A 236 -19.56 9.02 14.56
CA THR A 236 -20.87 8.59 14.04
C THR A 236 -20.80 8.17 12.57
N LYS A 237 -19.66 8.36 11.91
CA LYS A 237 -19.41 8.05 10.50
C LYS A 237 -18.02 7.46 10.29
N ASP A 238 -17.89 6.57 9.32
CA ASP A 238 -16.63 5.92 8.92
C ASP A 238 -15.72 6.83 8.05
N SER A 239 -16.29 7.89 7.47
CA SER A 239 -15.65 8.73 6.45
C SER A 239 -16.38 10.07 6.30
N GLU A 240 -15.72 11.06 5.69
CA GLU A 240 -16.24 12.40 5.44
C GLU A 240 -16.89 12.53 4.04
N LEU A 241 -16.35 11.83 3.04
CA LEU A 241 -16.71 11.89 1.63
C LEU A 241 -17.09 10.50 1.07
N VAL A 242 -16.33 9.45 1.37
CA VAL A 242 -16.60 8.11 0.82
C VAL A 242 -17.67 7.39 1.62
N VAL A 243 -18.48 6.59 0.93
CA VAL A 243 -19.50 5.73 1.55
C VAL A 243 -18.97 4.30 1.53
N LEU A 244 -18.29 3.87 2.58
CA LEU A 244 -17.77 2.51 2.66
C LEU A 244 -18.91 1.52 2.87
N PRO A 245 -19.22 0.64 1.89
CA PRO A 245 -20.33 -0.30 1.98
C PRO A 245 -20.15 -1.24 3.17
N LYS A 246 -21.23 -1.49 3.90
CA LYS A 246 -21.26 -2.44 5.02
C LYS A 246 -22.04 -3.68 4.64
N ALA A 247 -21.64 -4.81 5.21
CA ALA A 247 -22.41 -6.04 5.10
C ALA A 247 -23.84 -5.84 5.65
N PRO A 248 -24.84 -6.58 5.14
CA PRO A 248 -26.20 -6.54 5.68
C PRO A 248 -26.22 -6.82 7.18
N SER A 249 -26.98 -6.03 7.94
CA SER A 249 -27.06 -6.14 9.41
C SER A 249 -27.88 -7.34 9.90
N ALA A 250 -28.64 -7.97 9.01
CA ALA A 250 -29.45 -9.15 9.34
C ALA A 250 -28.58 -10.40 9.35
N LEU A 251 -28.74 -11.23 10.39
CA LEU A 251 -28.15 -12.56 10.42
C LEU A 251 -28.86 -13.49 9.42
N ASP A 252 -28.14 -14.49 8.94
CA ASP A 252 -28.65 -15.48 8.00
C ASP A 252 -29.76 -16.29 8.67
N ALA A 253 -30.88 -16.50 7.97
CA ALA A 253 -32.00 -17.27 8.48
C ALA A 253 -31.59 -18.72 8.81
N GLN A 254 -31.96 -19.19 10.00
CA GLN A 254 -31.67 -20.55 10.47
C GLN A 254 -32.93 -21.42 10.52
N ASP A 255 -32.79 -22.68 10.12
CA ASP A 255 -33.77 -23.77 10.15
C ASP A 255 -33.16 -24.96 10.92
N LEU A 256 -33.28 -24.89 12.25
CA LEU A 256 -32.68 -25.87 13.16
C LEU A 256 -33.36 -27.24 13.15
N ILE A 257 -34.58 -27.35 12.60
CA ILE A 257 -35.31 -28.62 12.54
C ILE A 257 -34.86 -29.49 11.36
N THR A 258 -34.30 -28.89 10.31
CA THR A 258 -33.74 -29.60 9.14
C THR A 258 -32.22 -29.77 9.17
N CYS A 259 -31.60 -29.56 10.32
CA CYS A 259 -30.16 -29.70 10.47
C CYS A 259 -29.67 -31.08 9.98
N PRO A 260 -28.55 -31.18 9.24
CA PRO A 260 -28.09 -32.44 8.66
C PRO A 260 -27.89 -33.55 9.70
N TYR A 261 -27.38 -33.19 10.89
CA TYR A 261 -27.18 -34.14 11.98
C TYR A 261 -28.48 -34.70 12.56
N LEU A 262 -29.67 -34.16 12.21
CA LEU A 262 -30.98 -34.66 12.63
C LEU A 262 -31.58 -35.71 11.69
N SER A 263 -30.95 -35.98 10.55
CA SER A 263 -31.48 -36.93 9.57
C SER A 263 -31.71 -38.33 10.17
N SER A 264 -32.81 -38.99 9.78
CA SER A 264 -33.24 -40.28 10.34
C SER A 264 -32.49 -41.49 9.78
N ASP A 265 -31.77 -41.32 8.66
CA ASP A 265 -31.00 -42.36 7.96
C ASP A 265 -29.50 -42.39 8.35
N LEU A 266 -29.10 -41.63 9.38
CA LEU A 266 -27.72 -41.58 9.87
C LEU A 266 -27.31 -42.86 10.60
N LYS A 267 -26.19 -43.45 10.19
CA LYS A 267 -25.50 -44.55 10.86
C LYS A 267 -24.47 -44.00 11.86
N HIS A 268 -24.32 -44.67 13.00
CA HIS A 268 -23.40 -44.23 14.06
C HIS A 268 -21.98 -44.72 13.80
N TRP A 269 -20.96 -43.84 13.87
CA TRP A 269 -19.56 -44.21 13.62
C TRP A 269 -19.05 -45.33 14.54
N HIS A 270 -19.44 -45.37 15.82
CA HIS A 270 -18.97 -46.39 16.77
C HIS A 270 -19.85 -47.65 16.82
N ASP A 271 -20.85 -47.78 15.94
CA ASP A 271 -21.62 -49.02 15.78
C ASP A 271 -20.88 -49.98 14.83
N PRO A 272 -20.46 -51.18 15.28
CA PRO A 272 -19.84 -52.17 14.42
C PRO A 272 -20.69 -52.55 13.18
N ALA A 273 -22.02 -52.48 13.28
CA ALA A 273 -22.92 -52.76 12.15
C ALA A 273 -22.81 -51.74 11.01
N THR A 274 -22.35 -50.51 11.29
CA THR A 274 -22.02 -49.53 10.26
C THR A 274 -20.92 -50.06 9.33
N TRP A 275 -19.96 -50.81 9.88
CA TRP A 275 -18.71 -51.19 9.21
C TRP A 275 -18.62 -52.68 8.84
N GLY A 276 -19.74 -53.41 8.86
CA GLY A 276 -19.74 -54.84 8.56
C GLY A 276 -19.16 -55.73 9.68
N GLY A 277 -19.10 -55.24 10.91
CA GLY A 277 -18.82 -56.04 12.12
C GLY A 277 -17.71 -55.52 13.02
N VAL A 278 -16.84 -54.61 12.55
CA VAL A 278 -15.72 -54.07 13.35
C VAL A 278 -15.55 -52.58 13.07
N VAL A 279 -15.52 -51.76 14.14
CA VAL A 279 -15.22 -50.33 14.02
C VAL A 279 -13.75 -50.16 13.57
N PRO A 280 -13.46 -49.37 12.52
CA PRO A 280 -12.11 -49.19 11.99
C PRO A 280 -11.15 -48.58 13.03
N SER A 281 -9.90 -49.05 13.01
CA SER A 281 -8.83 -48.48 13.83
C SER A 281 -8.45 -47.08 13.33
N PRO A 282 -8.19 -46.09 14.21
CA PRO A 282 -7.63 -44.81 13.81
C PRO A 282 -6.34 -44.92 12.98
N SER A 283 -5.53 -45.95 13.23
CA SER A 283 -4.28 -46.18 12.49
C SER A 283 -4.47 -46.70 11.05
N SER A 284 -5.68 -47.11 10.67
CA SER A 284 -6.00 -47.65 9.34
C SER A 284 -6.49 -46.58 8.36
N SER A 285 -6.47 -46.89 7.06
CA SER A 285 -7.18 -46.09 6.05
C SER A 285 -8.66 -46.46 6.06
N ILE A 286 -9.50 -45.54 6.50
CA ILE A 286 -10.94 -45.74 6.69
C ILE A 286 -11.68 -45.33 5.43
N VAL A 287 -12.51 -46.22 4.89
CA VAL A 287 -13.41 -45.93 3.76
C VAL A 287 -14.85 -46.09 4.25
N LEU A 288 -15.67 -45.05 4.11
CA LEU A 288 -17.08 -45.14 4.48
C LEU A 288 -17.79 -46.22 3.64
N PRO A 289 -18.73 -46.99 4.19
CA PRO A 289 -19.53 -47.92 3.41
C PRO A 289 -20.33 -47.17 2.33
N ALA A 290 -20.43 -47.75 1.13
CA ALA A 290 -21.18 -47.16 0.03
C ALA A 290 -22.66 -46.96 0.39
N ASN A 291 -23.29 -45.90 -0.14
CA ASN A 291 -24.71 -45.57 0.07
C ASN A 291 -25.07 -45.39 1.56
N THR A 292 -24.16 -44.80 2.34
CA THR A 292 -24.42 -44.55 3.78
C THR A 292 -24.11 -43.12 4.18
N LYS A 293 -24.85 -42.64 5.18
CA LYS A 293 -24.54 -41.39 5.88
C LYS A 293 -24.06 -41.74 7.28
N VAL A 294 -22.82 -41.39 7.61
CA VAL A 294 -22.21 -41.74 8.91
C VAL A 294 -22.10 -40.49 9.77
N LEU A 295 -22.61 -40.55 11.00
CA LEU A 295 -22.54 -39.46 11.98
C LEU A 295 -21.32 -39.64 12.90
N VAL A 296 -20.53 -38.57 13.02
CA VAL A 296 -19.44 -38.41 13.98
C VAL A 296 -19.88 -37.51 15.11
N SER A 297 -19.56 -37.90 16.34
CA SER A 297 -19.87 -37.15 17.56
C SER A 297 -18.73 -37.26 18.57
N PRO A 298 -18.68 -36.45 19.65
CA PRO A 298 -17.59 -36.43 20.61
C PRO A 298 -17.34 -37.77 21.32
N CYS A 299 -18.38 -38.61 21.46
CA CYS A 299 -18.24 -39.95 22.04
C CYS A 299 -17.93 -41.01 20.96
N SER A 300 -18.22 -40.71 19.68
CA SER A 300 -18.09 -41.65 18.55
C SER A 300 -16.71 -41.63 17.89
N ILE A 301 -15.78 -40.80 18.35
CA ILE A 301 -14.39 -40.77 17.88
C ILE A 301 -13.46 -40.60 19.08
N SER A 302 -12.24 -41.10 18.94
CA SER A 302 -11.18 -40.81 19.90
C SER A 302 -10.72 -39.36 19.73
N GLN A 303 -10.74 -38.59 20.81
CA GLN A 303 -10.30 -37.19 20.79
C GLN A 303 -8.78 -37.02 20.93
N THR A 304 -8.04 -38.14 21.09
CA THR A 304 -6.59 -38.16 21.25
C THR A 304 -5.88 -38.94 20.16
N ASP A 305 -6.52 -39.97 19.58
CA ASP A 305 -5.89 -40.75 18.52
C ASP A 305 -5.83 -39.97 17.21
N ILE A 306 -4.78 -40.23 16.44
CA ILE A 306 -4.56 -39.61 15.13
C ILE A 306 -5.08 -40.58 14.05
N TYR A 307 -6.13 -40.15 13.36
CA TYR A 307 -6.72 -40.91 12.26
C TYR A 307 -5.84 -40.80 11.01
N THR A 308 -5.41 -41.93 10.45
CA THR A 308 -4.50 -41.96 9.29
C THR A 308 -5.15 -41.36 8.05
N LYS A 309 -6.31 -41.88 7.64
CA LYS A 309 -7.01 -41.39 6.45
C LYS A 309 -8.50 -41.72 6.52
N ILE A 310 -9.35 -40.78 6.12
CA ILE A 310 -10.80 -40.99 5.97
C ILE A 310 -11.19 -40.72 4.51
N THR A 311 -11.78 -41.70 3.83
CA THR A 311 -12.30 -41.57 2.47
C THR A 311 -13.81 -41.67 2.49
N ILE A 312 -14.47 -40.67 1.89
CA ILE A 312 -15.92 -40.60 1.73
C ILE A 312 -16.24 -40.89 0.26
N PRO A 313 -16.72 -42.10 -0.10
CA PRO A 313 -17.08 -42.43 -1.48
C PRO A 313 -18.19 -41.52 -2.04
N ALA A 314 -18.29 -41.43 -3.38
CA ALA A 314 -19.27 -40.60 -4.08
C ALA A 314 -20.74 -40.81 -3.64
N SER A 315 -21.08 -42.03 -3.20
CA SER A 315 -22.43 -42.38 -2.73
C SER A 315 -22.66 -42.18 -1.24
N SER A 316 -21.70 -41.63 -0.50
CA SER A 316 -21.72 -41.58 0.96
C SER A 316 -21.55 -40.16 1.50
N GLU A 317 -21.92 -39.97 2.77
CA GLU A 317 -21.83 -38.69 3.46
C GLU A 317 -21.25 -38.89 4.87
N LEU A 318 -20.28 -38.05 5.26
CA LEU A 318 -19.81 -37.94 6.63
C LEU A 318 -20.42 -36.69 7.26
N VAL A 319 -21.24 -36.87 8.29
CA VAL A 319 -21.92 -35.79 9.01
C VAL A 319 -21.28 -35.62 10.38
N PHE A 320 -21.00 -34.39 10.77
CA PHE A 320 -20.59 -34.07 12.14
C PHE A 320 -21.80 -33.64 12.96
N PHE A 321 -21.86 -34.07 14.22
CA PHE A 321 -22.86 -33.61 15.17
C PHE A 321 -22.50 -32.23 15.74
N ASP A 322 -23.50 -31.39 16.03
CA ASP A 322 -23.30 -30.06 16.62
C ASP A 322 -22.99 -30.17 18.13
N ALA A 323 -21.74 -30.49 18.47
CA ALA A 323 -21.22 -30.57 19.83
C ALA A 323 -19.71 -30.30 19.90
N ASP A 324 -19.20 -29.98 21.08
CA ASP A 324 -17.78 -29.75 21.32
C ASP A 324 -16.97 -31.05 21.10
N MET A 325 -16.01 -31.02 20.18
CA MET A 325 -15.12 -32.16 19.90
C MET A 325 -13.81 -31.75 19.24
N THR A 326 -12.80 -32.59 19.42
CA THR A 326 -11.55 -32.53 18.67
C THR A 326 -11.33 -33.83 17.91
N MET A 327 -11.01 -33.74 16.61
CA MET A 327 -10.55 -34.86 15.79
C MET A 327 -9.13 -34.56 15.31
N ASN A 328 -8.22 -35.50 15.57
CA ASN A 328 -6.86 -35.47 15.07
C ASN A 328 -6.79 -36.38 13.84
N VAL A 329 -6.37 -35.86 12.70
CA VAL A 329 -6.40 -36.60 11.43
C VAL A 329 -5.20 -36.21 10.57
N LYS A 330 -4.75 -37.09 9.68
CA LYS A 330 -3.80 -36.70 8.63
C LYS A 330 -4.54 -36.26 7.38
N ASP A 331 -5.33 -37.17 6.81
CA ASP A 331 -5.95 -36.98 5.49
C ASP A 331 -7.46 -37.24 5.49
N ILE A 332 -8.21 -36.38 4.81
CA ILE A 332 -9.63 -36.61 4.48
C ILE A 332 -9.82 -36.45 2.97
N TYR A 333 -10.33 -37.48 2.30
CA TYR A 333 -10.68 -37.44 0.88
C TYR A 333 -12.19 -37.54 0.69
N VAL A 334 -12.78 -36.53 0.05
CA VAL A 334 -14.23 -36.34 -0.11
C VAL A 334 -14.60 -36.51 -1.59
N GLN A 335 -15.05 -37.71 -1.97
CA GLN A 335 -15.69 -37.95 -3.27
C GLN A 335 -17.20 -37.78 -3.19
N GLY A 336 -17.79 -38.06 -2.03
CA GLY A 336 -19.20 -37.83 -1.73
C GLY A 336 -19.39 -36.50 -0.99
N ARG A 337 -19.91 -36.54 0.23
CA ARG A 337 -20.26 -35.34 1.00
C ARG A 337 -19.60 -35.28 2.38
N LEU A 338 -18.99 -34.16 2.73
CA LEU A 338 -18.57 -33.85 4.10
C LEU A 338 -19.40 -32.70 4.65
N THR A 339 -20.17 -32.95 5.71
CA THR A 339 -21.20 -32.03 6.19
C THR A 339 -21.02 -31.69 7.67
N MET A 340 -20.70 -30.43 7.95
CA MET A 340 -20.77 -29.77 9.26
C MET A 340 -21.78 -28.62 9.16
N GLY A 341 -23.06 -28.97 9.07
CA GLY A 341 -24.16 -28.02 8.91
C GLY A 341 -24.51 -27.69 7.47
N SER A 342 -25.51 -26.84 7.28
CA SER A 342 -26.01 -26.38 5.98
C SER A 342 -26.14 -24.86 5.97
N SER A 343 -26.39 -24.24 4.81
CA SER A 343 -26.60 -22.78 4.71
C SER A 343 -27.73 -22.25 5.61
N LYS A 344 -28.62 -23.14 6.08
CA LYS A 344 -29.69 -22.84 7.04
C LYS A 344 -29.46 -23.46 8.43
N CYS A 345 -28.39 -24.20 8.66
CA CYS A 345 -28.09 -24.79 9.96
C CYS A 345 -26.61 -24.59 10.29
N ARG A 346 -26.31 -23.47 10.96
CA ARG A 346 -24.99 -23.14 11.48
C ARG A 346 -24.79 -23.73 12.88
N TYR A 347 -23.66 -24.40 13.06
CA TYR A 347 -23.30 -25.12 14.28
C TYR A 347 -22.77 -24.20 15.37
N ASN A 348 -23.06 -24.58 16.60
CA ASN A 348 -22.69 -23.84 17.81
C ASN A 348 -21.62 -24.57 18.64
N GLY A 349 -21.31 -25.83 18.34
CA GLY A 349 -20.27 -26.60 19.01
C GLY A 349 -18.87 -26.13 18.65
N LYS A 350 -17.93 -26.29 19.59
CA LYS A 350 -16.50 -26.06 19.37
C LYS A 350 -15.89 -27.29 18.71
N ILE A 351 -15.82 -27.30 17.38
CA ILE A 351 -15.31 -28.43 16.58
C ILE A 351 -13.90 -28.10 16.09
N ASN A 352 -12.92 -28.87 16.53
CA ASN A 352 -11.52 -28.70 16.13
C ASN A 352 -11.06 -29.88 15.27
N LEU A 353 -10.65 -29.62 14.03
CA LEU A 353 -9.87 -30.55 13.22
C LEU A 353 -8.40 -30.17 13.29
N VAL A 354 -7.57 -31.08 13.80
CA VAL A 354 -6.12 -30.91 13.91
C VAL A 354 -5.43 -31.84 12.91
N PHE A 355 -4.75 -31.24 11.93
CA PHE A 355 -4.06 -31.96 10.86
C PHE A 355 -2.64 -32.30 11.25
N TYR A 356 -2.29 -33.59 11.22
CA TYR A 356 -0.97 -34.12 11.54
C TYR A 356 -0.26 -34.64 10.28
N GLY A 357 1.04 -34.43 10.19
CA GLY A 357 1.85 -35.01 9.11
C GLY A 357 3.19 -34.31 8.94
N GLU A 358 4.24 -35.09 8.77
CA GLU A 358 5.57 -34.58 8.44
C GLU A 358 5.59 -33.95 7.05
N LYS A 359 6.51 -33.01 6.82
CA LYS A 359 6.70 -32.37 5.52
C LYS A 359 6.97 -33.42 4.44
N THR A 360 6.15 -33.42 3.40
CA THR A 360 6.29 -34.30 2.24
C THR A 360 5.70 -33.67 0.99
N THR A 361 6.22 -34.05 -0.17
CA THR A 361 5.64 -33.73 -1.49
C THR A 361 4.81 -34.89 -2.05
N ALA A 362 4.74 -36.01 -1.32
CA ALA A 362 3.92 -37.16 -1.72
C ALA A 362 2.42 -36.88 -1.55
N ASP A 363 1.64 -37.43 -2.48
CA ASP A 363 0.19 -37.38 -2.45
C ASP A 363 -0.36 -38.53 -1.58
N THR A 364 -0.73 -38.24 -0.33
CA THR A 364 -1.31 -39.22 0.61
C THR A 364 -2.84 -39.15 0.66
N ILE A 365 -3.42 -37.98 0.38
CA ILE A 365 -4.88 -37.80 0.30
C ILE A 365 -5.43 -38.48 -0.96
N ALA A 366 -4.96 -38.06 -2.13
CA ALA A 366 -5.24 -38.63 -3.45
C ALA A 366 -4.27 -38.01 -4.46
N THR A 367 -4.13 -38.62 -5.64
CA THR A 367 -3.23 -38.12 -6.71
C THR A 367 -3.52 -36.64 -7.01
N TYR A 368 -2.48 -35.81 -7.07
CA TYR A 368 -2.50 -34.35 -7.22
C TYR A 368 -3.09 -33.54 -6.06
N PHE A 369 -3.55 -34.19 -5.00
CA PHE A 369 -4.18 -33.52 -3.85
C PHE A 369 -3.28 -33.36 -2.64
N GLY A 370 -2.04 -33.86 -2.66
CA GLY A 370 -1.07 -33.66 -1.58
C GLY A 370 -1.35 -34.49 -0.33
N SER A 371 -0.95 -33.93 0.81
CA SER A 371 -0.97 -34.57 2.11
C SER A 371 -1.35 -33.57 3.20
N LYS A 372 -1.80 -34.08 4.35
CA LYS A 372 -2.11 -33.29 5.54
C LYS A 372 -3.23 -32.29 5.27
N GLY A 373 -4.46 -32.78 5.10
CA GLY A 373 -5.55 -31.88 4.76
C GLY A 373 -6.85 -32.55 4.33
N ILE A 374 -7.71 -31.73 3.73
CA ILE A 374 -8.97 -32.15 3.12
C ILE A 374 -8.88 -31.91 1.62
N ALA A 375 -9.20 -32.93 0.83
CA ALA A 375 -9.41 -32.79 -0.61
C ALA A 375 -10.83 -33.18 -0.99
N VAL A 376 -11.49 -32.32 -1.75
CA VAL A 376 -12.81 -32.57 -2.33
C VAL A 376 -12.64 -32.79 -3.82
N ALA A 377 -13.05 -33.97 -4.30
CA ALA A 377 -13.04 -34.31 -5.70
C ALA A 377 -14.02 -33.43 -6.51
N ASP A 378 -13.89 -33.43 -7.83
CA ASP A 378 -14.78 -32.78 -8.79
C ASP A 378 -16.28 -33.12 -8.59
N THR A 379 -16.56 -34.35 -8.19
CA THR A 379 -17.92 -34.86 -7.88
C THR A 379 -18.31 -34.68 -6.41
N GLY A 380 -17.38 -34.23 -5.57
CA GLY A 380 -17.55 -34.10 -4.14
C GLY A 380 -18.21 -32.78 -3.73
N PHE A 381 -18.69 -32.75 -2.49
CA PHE A 381 -19.23 -31.55 -1.87
C PHE A 381 -18.82 -31.44 -0.41
N ILE A 382 -18.47 -30.24 0.03
CA ILE A 382 -18.20 -29.93 1.43
C ILE A 382 -19.06 -28.77 1.91
N SER A 383 -19.63 -28.90 3.11
CA SER A 383 -20.32 -27.80 3.79
C SER A 383 -19.82 -27.70 5.22
N VAL A 384 -19.25 -26.55 5.59
CA VAL A 384 -18.80 -26.23 6.95
C VAL A 384 -19.47 -24.93 7.37
N GLN A 385 -20.32 -24.98 8.39
CA GLN A 385 -21.23 -23.90 8.75
C GLN A 385 -21.16 -23.66 10.24
N GLY A 386 -20.31 -22.74 10.67
CA GLY A 386 -20.16 -22.32 12.05
C GLY A 386 -21.04 -21.12 12.41
N LYS A 387 -21.20 -20.90 13.71
CA LYS A 387 -21.90 -19.75 14.30
C LYS A 387 -21.51 -18.45 13.58
N GLN A 388 -22.52 -17.68 13.18
CA GLN A 388 -22.33 -16.38 12.55
C GLN A 388 -21.98 -15.32 13.60
N TYR A 389 -20.75 -14.80 13.51
CA TYR A 389 -20.37 -13.59 14.23
C TYR A 389 -20.47 -12.39 13.29
N HIS A 390 -21.19 -11.36 13.72
CA HIS A 390 -21.50 -10.20 12.93
C HIS A 390 -21.33 -8.91 13.76
N ASN A 391 -20.67 -7.88 13.25
CA ASN A 391 -19.80 -7.93 12.07
C ASN A 391 -18.54 -8.80 12.33
N THR A 392 -17.91 -9.35 11.29
CA THR A 392 -16.62 -10.07 11.46
C THR A 392 -15.44 -9.14 11.70
N TRP A 393 -15.57 -7.88 11.25
CA TRP A 393 -14.67 -6.79 11.57
C TRP A 393 -15.44 -5.45 11.54
N THR A 394 -14.88 -4.44 12.19
CA THR A 394 -15.42 -3.08 12.35
C THR A 394 -14.23 -2.12 12.44
N LYS A 395 -14.49 -0.86 12.73
CA LYS A 395 -13.46 0.16 13.00
C LYS A 395 -13.60 0.73 14.40
N LEU A 396 -12.54 1.35 14.88
CA LEU A 396 -12.57 2.15 16.10
C LEU A 396 -13.55 3.33 15.95
N ALA A 397 -14.36 3.57 16.97
CA ALA A 397 -15.20 4.77 17.10
C ALA A 397 -14.49 5.90 17.83
N ALA A 398 -13.34 5.64 18.46
CA ALA A 398 -12.47 6.64 19.06
C ALA A 398 -11.05 6.08 19.16
N THR A 399 -10.05 6.96 19.12
CA THR A 399 -8.65 6.62 19.36
C THR A 399 -8.46 5.87 20.68
N ALA A 400 -7.72 4.75 20.63
CA ALA A 400 -7.28 4.00 21.78
C ALA A 400 -5.80 4.29 22.05
N TRP A 401 -5.47 4.75 23.26
CA TRP A 401 -4.11 5.12 23.64
C TRP A 401 -3.35 3.93 24.23
N SER A 402 -2.01 3.98 24.17
CA SER A 402 -1.14 3.06 24.92
C SER A 402 -1.58 3.00 26.39
N GLY A 403 -1.70 1.78 26.91
CA GLY A 403 -2.22 1.47 28.23
C GLY A 403 -3.71 1.20 28.29
N ASP A 404 -4.53 1.74 27.37
CA ASP A 404 -5.97 1.49 27.36
C ASP A 404 -6.26 0.00 27.28
N ASN A 405 -7.25 -0.50 28.01
CA ASN A 405 -7.71 -1.89 27.87
C ASN A 405 -9.15 -1.99 27.38
N THR A 406 -9.76 -0.86 27.04
CA THR A 406 -11.14 -0.78 26.60
C THR A 406 -11.21 0.06 25.34
N ILE A 407 -11.84 -0.48 24.31
CA ILE A 407 -12.03 0.16 23.02
C ILE A 407 -13.52 0.34 22.72
N TYR A 408 -13.80 1.29 21.83
CA TYR A 408 -15.13 1.60 21.35
C TYR A 408 -15.14 1.38 19.84
N VAL A 409 -16.13 0.65 19.33
CA VAL A 409 -16.23 0.30 17.90
C VAL A 409 -17.45 0.95 17.24
N GLN A 410 -17.38 1.16 15.93
CA GLN A 410 -18.44 1.85 15.18
C GLN A 410 -19.70 0.99 15.01
N ASP A 411 -19.54 -0.30 14.76
CA ASP A 411 -20.65 -1.20 14.50
C ASP A 411 -21.02 -2.05 15.71
N SER A 412 -22.28 -2.47 15.76
CA SER A 412 -22.74 -3.44 16.76
C SER A 412 -22.15 -4.81 16.45
N VAL A 413 -21.70 -5.51 17.49
CA VAL A 413 -21.11 -6.84 17.37
C VAL A 413 -21.80 -7.84 18.31
N ASN A 414 -21.79 -9.11 17.93
CA ASN A 414 -22.27 -10.23 18.76
C ASN A 414 -21.12 -11.12 19.26
N TRP A 415 -19.92 -10.55 19.42
CA TRP A 415 -18.73 -11.26 19.88
C TRP A 415 -18.86 -11.69 21.35
N GLU A 416 -18.06 -12.67 21.75
CA GLU A 416 -18.16 -13.39 23.02
C GLU A 416 -16.89 -13.22 23.86
N VAL A 417 -17.05 -13.24 25.18
CA VAL A 417 -15.93 -13.25 26.12
C VAL A 417 -15.01 -14.44 25.87
N GLY A 418 -13.70 -14.20 25.97
CA GLY A 418 -12.67 -15.20 25.71
C GLY A 418 -12.24 -15.30 24.25
N GLN A 419 -12.88 -14.58 23.33
CA GLN A 419 -12.47 -14.54 21.93
C GLN A 419 -11.28 -13.60 21.67
N GLU A 420 -10.48 -13.97 20.68
CA GLU A 420 -9.36 -13.19 20.16
C GLU A 420 -9.83 -12.15 19.13
N VAL A 421 -9.37 -10.92 19.32
CA VAL A 421 -9.66 -9.74 18.49
C VAL A 421 -8.35 -9.11 18.04
N LEU A 422 -8.21 -8.87 16.75
CA LEU A 422 -7.14 -8.08 16.14
C LEU A 422 -7.49 -6.59 16.19
N ILE A 423 -6.49 -5.75 16.43
CA ILE A 423 -6.51 -4.31 16.19
C ILE A 423 -5.33 -3.99 15.28
N THR A 424 -5.58 -3.39 14.12
CA THR A 424 -4.54 -3.10 13.13
C THR A 424 -3.67 -1.90 13.52
N THR A 425 -2.46 -1.86 12.98
CA THR A 425 -1.49 -0.77 13.15
C THR A 425 -2.05 0.60 12.75
N SER A 426 -1.38 1.68 13.20
CA SER A 426 -1.66 3.07 12.86
C SER A 426 -0.44 3.80 12.29
N ILE A 427 0.55 3.03 11.81
CA ILE A 427 1.76 3.53 11.16
C ILE A 427 1.96 2.87 9.79
N PRO A 428 2.75 3.49 8.89
CA PRO A 428 3.25 2.82 7.70
C PRO A 428 4.28 1.73 8.07
N GLU A 429 4.73 0.95 7.07
CA GLU A 429 5.81 -0.04 7.20
C GLU A 429 5.54 -1.12 8.28
N ASP A 430 4.37 -1.75 8.23
CA ASP A 430 3.94 -2.70 9.27
C ASP A 430 4.83 -3.96 9.38
N GLU A 431 5.45 -4.38 8.26
CA GLU A 431 6.46 -5.44 8.23
C GLU A 431 7.73 -5.12 9.05
N VAL A 432 8.08 -3.83 9.14
CA VAL A 432 9.28 -3.33 9.83
C VAL A 432 8.96 -2.96 11.27
N PHE A 433 7.83 -2.28 11.48
CA PHE A 433 7.37 -1.80 12.78
C PHE A 433 5.99 -2.38 13.12
N ASP A 434 5.94 -3.67 13.48
CA ASP A 434 4.67 -4.32 13.80
C ASP A 434 4.04 -3.74 15.08
N GLN A 435 2.95 -3.01 14.89
CA GLN A 435 2.08 -2.49 15.95
C GLN A 435 0.67 -3.06 15.88
N ASN A 436 0.46 -4.16 15.16
CA ASN A 436 -0.79 -4.90 15.24
C ASN A 436 -0.88 -5.60 16.62
N GLU A 437 -2.07 -5.62 17.23
CA GLU A 437 -2.27 -6.30 18.51
C GLU A 437 -3.42 -7.30 18.45
N VAL A 438 -3.18 -8.51 18.97
CA VAL A 438 -4.23 -9.49 19.25
C VAL A 438 -4.52 -9.50 20.74
N LYS A 439 -5.79 -9.28 21.11
CA LYS A 439 -6.27 -9.21 22.49
C LYS A 439 -7.42 -10.17 22.73
N VAL A 440 -7.59 -10.57 23.99
CA VAL A 440 -8.69 -11.45 24.41
C VAL A 440 -9.76 -10.63 25.10
N ILE A 441 -11.02 -10.81 24.69
CA ILE A 441 -12.18 -10.13 25.29
C ILE A 441 -12.36 -10.60 26.73
N GLN A 442 -12.28 -9.67 27.68
CA GLN A 442 -12.64 -9.88 29.09
C GLN A 442 -14.12 -9.58 29.34
N ALA A 443 -14.63 -8.49 28.75
CA ALA A 443 -16.01 -8.06 28.88
C ALA A 443 -16.44 -7.31 27.62
N ILE A 444 -17.71 -7.42 27.24
CA ILE A 444 -18.30 -6.78 26.07
C ILE A 444 -19.73 -6.33 26.34
N GLN A 445 -20.04 -5.08 26.01
CA GLN A 445 -21.38 -4.49 26.17
C GLN A 445 -21.70 -3.62 24.96
N GLY A 446 -22.47 -4.17 24.01
CA GLY A 446 -22.81 -3.48 22.77
C GLY A 446 -21.56 -3.16 21.95
N LYS A 447 -21.21 -1.87 21.86
CA LYS A 447 -20.07 -1.36 21.09
C LYS A 447 -18.81 -1.11 21.93
N VAL A 448 -18.80 -1.58 23.17
CA VAL A 448 -17.68 -1.40 24.12
C VAL A 448 -17.05 -2.77 24.39
N ILE A 449 -15.74 -2.87 24.15
CA ILE A 449 -14.98 -4.11 24.33
C ILE A 449 -13.85 -3.83 25.30
N GLN A 450 -13.78 -4.60 26.39
CA GLN A 450 -12.70 -4.58 27.36
C GLN A 450 -11.87 -5.85 27.24
N PHE A 451 -10.55 -5.70 27.24
CA PHE A 451 -9.57 -6.75 27.08
C PHE A 451 -8.93 -7.17 28.39
N THR A 452 -8.44 -8.41 28.43
CA THR A 452 -7.73 -8.99 29.58
C THR A 452 -6.38 -8.32 29.86
N THR A 453 -5.79 -7.66 28.86
CA THR A 453 -4.53 -6.92 28.97
C THR A 453 -4.66 -5.57 28.28
N SER A 454 -3.91 -4.58 28.77
CA SER A 454 -3.79 -3.27 28.15
C SER A 454 -3.14 -3.33 26.77
N LEU A 455 -3.54 -2.43 25.89
CA LEU A 455 -2.90 -2.13 24.61
C LEU A 455 -1.51 -1.57 24.87
N LYS A 456 -0.52 -2.06 24.13
CA LYS A 456 0.83 -1.51 24.16
C LYS A 456 0.92 -0.28 23.26
N TYR A 457 0.21 -0.30 22.14
CA TYR A 457 0.34 0.70 21.10
C TYR A 457 -0.85 1.64 21.04
N TYR A 458 -0.65 2.74 20.31
CA TYR A 458 -1.68 3.70 19.98
C TYR A 458 -2.37 3.26 18.70
N HIS A 459 -3.71 3.22 18.73
CA HIS A 459 -4.53 2.92 17.58
C HIS A 459 -5.46 4.09 17.30
N TYR A 460 -5.29 4.69 16.13
CA TYR A 460 -6.00 5.89 15.71
C TYR A 460 -7.46 5.58 15.37
N GLY A 461 -8.37 6.45 15.82
CA GLY A 461 -9.81 6.36 15.52
C GLY A 461 -10.39 7.75 15.30
N GLY A 462 -9.83 8.49 14.34
CA GLY A 462 -10.31 9.83 13.93
C GLY A 462 -11.33 9.75 12.79
N GLN A 463 -11.92 10.89 12.41
CA GLN A 463 -12.94 10.90 11.35
C GLN A 463 -12.32 10.64 9.96
N GLU A 464 -11.05 11.02 9.81
CA GLU A 464 -10.24 10.83 8.61
C GLU A 464 -10.07 9.34 8.29
N TYR A 465 -9.59 8.56 9.24
CA TYR A 465 -9.47 7.11 9.15
C TYR A 465 -9.34 6.48 10.54
N GLN A 466 -9.49 5.17 10.60
CA GLN A 466 -9.53 4.41 11.84
C GLN A 466 -8.83 3.06 11.66
N SER A 467 -8.14 2.58 12.69
CA SER A 467 -7.70 1.19 12.76
C SER A 467 -8.90 0.25 12.68
N GLN A 468 -8.74 -0.82 11.91
CA GLN A 468 -9.68 -1.92 11.83
C GLN A 468 -9.58 -2.80 13.06
N VAL A 469 -10.72 -3.33 13.50
CA VAL A 469 -10.86 -4.23 14.65
C VAL A 469 -11.58 -5.47 14.18
N ALA A 470 -10.99 -6.66 14.31
CA ALA A 470 -11.49 -7.87 13.68
C ALA A 470 -11.52 -9.08 14.61
N LEU A 471 -12.60 -9.85 14.54
CA LEU A 471 -12.71 -11.10 15.29
C LEU A 471 -11.93 -12.22 14.60
N LEU A 472 -10.98 -12.81 15.30
CA LEU A 472 -10.19 -13.95 14.80
C LEU A 472 -10.76 -15.31 15.22
N SER A 473 -11.49 -15.36 16.35
CA SER A 473 -12.01 -16.62 16.88
C SER A 473 -13.26 -17.09 16.14
N ARG A 474 -13.36 -18.40 15.89
CA ARG A 474 -14.56 -19.11 15.41
C ARG A 474 -14.77 -20.39 16.22
N ARG A 475 -15.97 -20.97 16.16
CA ARG A 475 -16.28 -22.21 16.89
C ARG A 475 -15.82 -23.47 16.14
N ILE A 476 -15.79 -23.42 14.81
CA ILE A 476 -15.16 -24.48 14.00
C ILE A 476 -13.74 -24.02 13.66
N VAL A 477 -12.75 -24.86 13.96
CA VAL A 477 -11.33 -24.57 13.74
C VAL A 477 -10.68 -25.71 12.98
N PHE A 478 -10.06 -25.39 11.85
CA PHE A 478 -9.12 -26.26 11.12
C PHE A 478 -7.71 -25.75 11.38
N GLN A 479 -6.81 -26.61 11.83
CA GLN A 479 -5.45 -26.19 12.13
C GLN A 479 -4.40 -27.26 11.88
N GLY A 480 -3.19 -26.85 11.50
CA GLY A 480 -2.01 -27.71 11.56
C GLY A 480 -1.58 -27.96 13.01
N ASP A 481 -1.09 -29.16 13.29
CA ASP A 481 -0.48 -29.47 14.58
C ASP A 481 0.81 -28.67 14.79
N VAL A 482 1.11 -28.29 16.04
CA VAL A 482 2.29 -27.47 16.35
C VAL A 482 3.59 -28.20 16.01
N ALA A 483 3.70 -29.48 16.39
CA ALA A 483 4.96 -30.22 16.39
C ALA A 483 5.53 -30.41 14.97
N SER A 484 4.69 -30.78 14.00
CA SER A 484 5.14 -31.04 12.63
C SER A 484 4.97 -29.84 11.68
N SER A 485 4.18 -28.81 12.05
CA SER A 485 3.95 -27.65 11.17
C SER A 485 4.96 -26.51 11.33
N GLU A 486 5.31 -26.12 12.56
CA GLU A 486 6.03 -24.86 12.81
C GLU A 486 7.46 -24.86 12.24
N THR A 487 8.23 -25.92 12.50
CA THR A 487 9.63 -26.06 12.08
C THR A 487 9.82 -25.88 10.58
N ASN A 488 8.84 -26.31 9.79
CA ASN A 488 8.96 -26.41 8.34
C ASN A 488 7.97 -25.52 7.57
N SER A 489 7.17 -24.70 8.27
CA SER A 489 6.06 -23.95 7.66
C SER A 489 5.13 -24.87 6.82
N PHE A 490 4.77 -26.03 7.40
CA PHE A 490 4.02 -27.11 6.73
C PHE A 490 2.72 -27.42 7.50
N GLY A 491 1.73 -26.56 7.32
CA GLY A 491 0.40 -26.69 7.90
C GLY A 491 -0.51 -27.64 7.13
N GLY A 492 -1.76 -27.74 7.60
CA GLY A 492 -2.80 -28.42 6.84
C GLY A 492 -3.28 -27.59 5.64
N HIS A 493 -3.98 -28.21 4.69
CA HIS A 493 -4.61 -27.49 3.57
C HIS A 493 -6.04 -27.99 3.28
N VAL A 494 -6.84 -27.16 2.61
CA VAL A 494 -8.16 -27.55 2.07
C VAL A 494 -8.18 -27.22 0.59
N ILE A 495 -8.47 -28.21 -0.25
CA ILE A 495 -8.57 -28.09 -1.70
C ILE A 495 -9.92 -28.62 -2.19
N VAL A 496 -10.61 -27.83 -3.01
CA VAL A 496 -11.97 -28.11 -3.48
C VAL A 496 -12.04 -28.03 -4.99
N SER A 497 -12.18 -29.18 -5.66
CA SER A 497 -12.38 -29.25 -7.11
C SER A 497 -13.83 -29.42 -7.52
N GLY A 498 -14.71 -29.79 -6.59
CA GLY A 498 -16.17 -29.76 -6.76
C GLY A 498 -16.79 -28.48 -6.22
N GLU A 499 -17.93 -28.60 -5.55
CA GLU A 499 -18.62 -27.47 -4.91
C GLU A 499 -18.36 -27.44 -3.39
N GLY A 500 -18.32 -26.24 -2.80
CA GLY A 500 -17.96 -26.07 -1.39
C GLY A 500 -18.61 -24.86 -0.73
N GLN A 501 -19.05 -25.02 0.51
CA GLN A 501 -19.63 -23.94 1.32
C GLN A 501 -18.90 -23.84 2.65
N PHE A 502 -18.30 -22.69 2.90
CA PHE A 502 -17.60 -22.42 4.14
C PHE A 502 -18.19 -21.18 4.79
N SER A 503 -18.67 -21.33 6.01
CA SER A 503 -19.07 -20.22 6.85
C SER A 503 -18.61 -20.33 8.28
N GLY A 504 -18.14 -19.23 8.88
CA GLY A 504 -17.80 -19.19 10.30
C GLY A 504 -16.70 -20.18 10.71
N LEU A 505 -15.75 -20.44 9.81
CA LEU A 505 -14.60 -21.33 10.00
C LEU A 505 -13.34 -20.53 10.30
N ARG A 506 -12.56 -20.93 11.31
CA ARG A 506 -11.18 -20.47 11.50
C ARG A 506 -10.20 -21.47 10.91
N LEU A 507 -9.26 -20.98 10.11
CA LEU A 507 -8.12 -21.74 9.62
C LEU A 507 -6.85 -21.16 10.25
N ASN A 508 -6.16 -21.93 11.09
CA ASN A 508 -5.01 -21.46 11.85
C ASN A 508 -3.78 -22.33 11.61
N LYS A 509 -2.61 -21.74 11.34
CA LYS A 509 -1.38 -22.53 11.04
C LYS A 509 -1.59 -23.51 9.88
N MET A 510 -2.26 -23.03 8.85
CA MET A 510 -2.57 -23.77 7.62
C MET A 510 -1.69 -23.27 6.46
N GLY A 511 -1.74 -23.95 5.32
CA GLY A 511 -0.88 -23.69 4.16
C GLY A 511 0.49 -24.36 4.26
N GLN A 512 1.13 -24.60 3.11
CA GLN A 512 2.44 -25.28 3.03
C GLN A 512 3.40 -24.45 2.16
N LYS A 513 4.35 -23.77 2.79
CA LYS A 513 5.23 -22.79 2.13
C LYS A 513 5.91 -23.38 0.89
N ASN A 514 5.82 -22.66 -0.24
CA ASN A 514 6.39 -23.02 -1.55
C ASN A 514 5.88 -24.34 -2.17
N ILE A 515 4.79 -24.92 -1.68
CA ILE A 515 4.11 -26.06 -2.33
C ILE A 515 2.83 -25.53 -2.99
N LYS A 516 2.88 -25.28 -4.32
CA LYS A 516 1.74 -24.76 -5.09
C LYS A 516 0.49 -25.62 -4.86
N GLY A 517 -0.65 -24.94 -4.73
CA GLY A 517 -1.97 -25.56 -4.54
C GLY A 517 -2.27 -26.05 -3.12
N ARG A 518 -1.40 -25.81 -2.14
CA ARG A 518 -1.55 -26.26 -0.74
C ARG A 518 -1.76 -25.07 0.20
N TYR A 519 -2.95 -24.48 0.09
CA TYR A 519 -3.34 -23.26 0.82
C TYR A 519 -4.41 -23.57 1.89
N PRO A 520 -4.63 -22.67 2.87
CA PRO A 520 -5.66 -22.88 3.90
C PRO A 520 -7.03 -23.24 3.32
N LEU A 521 -7.51 -22.49 2.31
CA LEU A 521 -8.76 -22.76 1.62
C LEU A 521 -8.63 -22.40 0.14
N HIS A 522 -8.70 -23.43 -0.71
CA HIS A 522 -8.41 -23.35 -2.14
C HIS A 522 -9.54 -23.96 -2.98
N PHE A 523 -10.24 -23.13 -3.76
CA PHE A 523 -11.08 -23.62 -4.86
C PHE A 523 -10.20 -23.83 -6.09
N HIS A 524 -10.10 -25.08 -6.53
CA HIS A 524 -9.10 -25.54 -7.48
C HIS A 524 -9.75 -26.16 -8.71
N LEU A 525 -9.74 -25.42 -9.82
CA LEU A 525 -10.28 -25.83 -11.11
C LEU A 525 -11.75 -26.28 -11.02
N ALA A 526 -12.54 -25.60 -10.18
CA ALA A 526 -13.96 -25.90 -9.98
C ALA A 526 -14.85 -25.33 -11.10
N GLU A 527 -14.25 -24.72 -12.13
CA GLU A 527 -14.94 -24.08 -13.25
C GLU A 527 -15.95 -23.03 -12.76
N THR A 528 -17.15 -22.98 -13.36
CA THR A 528 -18.21 -22.06 -12.92
C THR A 528 -19.04 -22.70 -11.82
N VAL A 529 -18.86 -22.22 -10.59
CA VAL A 529 -19.62 -22.72 -9.44
C VAL A 529 -20.98 -22.03 -9.34
N SER A 530 -21.98 -22.76 -8.84
CA SER A 530 -23.36 -22.29 -8.69
C SER A 530 -23.85 -22.29 -7.25
N ASN A 531 -23.15 -23.03 -6.38
CA ASN A 531 -23.57 -23.29 -5.01
C ASN A 531 -22.39 -23.22 -4.02
N SER A 532 -21.42 -22.35 -4.30
CA SER A 532 -20.20 -22.21 -3.52
C SER A 532 -19.96 -20.82 -2.97
N TYR A 533 -19.44 -20.76 -1.75
CA TYR A 533 -19.05 -19.50 -1.11
C TYR A 533 -18.09 -19.71 0.07
N ILE A 534 -17.37 -18.65 0.40
CA ILE A 534 -16.57 -18.50 1.61
C ILE A 534 -17.09 -17.27 2.35
N SER A 535 -17.65 -17.46 3.54
CA SER A 535 -18.27 -16.37 4.30
C SER A 535 -17.90 -16.36 5.77
N ASP A 536 -17.76 -15.19 6.38
CA ASP A 536 -17.59 -15.07 7.83
C ASP A 536 -16.37 -15.85 8.41
N CYS A 537 -15.41 -16.26 7.58
CA CYS A 537 -14.26 -17.07 7.97
C CYS A 537 -13.10 -16.21 8.49
N SER A 538 -12.11 -16.86 9.10
CA SER A 538 -10.84 -16.23 9.50
C SER A 538 -9.64 -17.11 9.19
N VAL A 539 -8.61 -16.59 8.52
CA VAL A 539 -7.31 -17.24 8.35
C VAL A 539 -6.29 -16.53 9.25
N THR A 540 -5.56 -17.28 10.07
CA THR A 540 -4.54 -16.72 10.98
C THR A 540 -3.25 -17.52 10.97
N ASN A 541 -2.09 -16.84 11.05
CA ASN A 541 -0.78 -17.48 11.13
C ASN A 541 -0.55 -18.46 9.97
N SER A 542 -0.88 -18.05 8.75
CA SER A 542 -0.80 -18.91 7.56
C SER A 542 0.63 -19.01 7.05
N TYR A 543 1.06 -20.23 6.72
CA TYR A 543 2.37 -20.49 6.14
C TYR A 543 2.41 -20.31 4.63
N TYR A 544 1.26 -20.33 3.94
CA TYR A 544 1.19 -20.03 2.52
C TYR A 544 -0.23 -19.65 2.07
N ARG A 545 -0.44 -18.36 1.80
CA ARG A 545 -1.68 -17.73 1.30
C ARG A 545 -2.88 -17.87 2.22
N CYS A 546 -4.06 -17.41 1.80
CA CYS A 546 -5.27 -17.45 2.62
C CYS A 546 -6.43 -18.11 1.85
N TYR A 547 -7.23 -17.32 1.14
CA TYR A 547 -8.36 -17.74 0.32
C TYR A 547 -7.96 -17.70 -1.16
N THR A 548 -7.88 -18.86 -1.80
CA THR A 548 -7.43 -18.97 -3.20
C THR A 548 -8.57 -19.35 -4.13
N ILE A 549 -8.65 -18.63 -5.25
CA ILE A 549 -9.53 -18.89 -6.39
C ILE A 549 -8.63 -19.26 -7.57
N HIS A 550 -8.66 -20.52 -8.00
CA HIS A 550 -7.84 -21.02 -9.10
C HIS A 550 -8.74 -21.68 -10.14
N GLY A 551 -8.77 -21.17 -11.37
CA GLY A 551 -9.61 -21.72 -12.45
C GLY A 551 -11.11 -21.80 -12.08
N THR A 552 -11.57 -20.87 -11.24
CA THR A 552 -12.92 -20.89 -10.65
C THR A 552 -13.61 -19.54 -10.88
N ASN A 553 -14.86 -19.59 -11.33
CA ASN A 553 -15.68 -18.44 -11.68
C ASN A 553 -16.97 -18.41 -10.86
N ASN A 554 -17.55 -17.23 -10.66
CA ASN A 554 -18.82 -17.03 -9.94
C ASN A 554 -18.80 -17.44 -8.45
N LEU A 555 -17.61 -17.48 -7.82
CA LEU A 555 -17.46 -17.73 -6.38
C LEU A 555 -17.74 -16.45 -5.57
N THR A 556 -18.47 -16.59 -4.46
CA THR A 556 -18.65 -15.51 -3.48
C THR A 556 -17.68 -15.66 -2.31
N VAL A 557 -16.83 -14.66 -2.08
CA VAL A 557 -15.89 -14.56 -0.95
C VAL A 557 -16.23 -13.30 -0.16
N THR A 558 -16.89 -13.45 1.00
CA THR A 558 -17.48 -12.31 1.71
C THR A 558 -17.31 -12.31 3.23
N ARG A 559 -17.14 -11.14 3.85
CA ARG A 559 -17.08 -10.98 5.33
C ARG A 559 -15.96 -11.79 6.01
N ASN A 560 -14.89 -12.09 5.28
CA ASN A 560 -13.78 -12.87 5.82
C ASN A 560 -12.70 -11.98 6.42
N VAL A 561 -11.90 -12.56 7.32
CA VAL A 561 -10.70 -11.93 7.90
C VAL A 561 -9.48 -12.78 7.54
N ALA A 562 -8.36 -12.14 7.22
CA ALA A 562 -7.06 -12.80 7.11
C ALA A 562 -5.99 -11.98 7.84
N PHE A 563 -5.15 -12.63 8.65
CA PHE A 563 -4.15 -11.94 9.46
C PHE A 563 -2.90 -12.78 9.65
N ASN A 564 -1.72 -12.15 9.55
CA ASN A 564 -0.41 -12.79 9.74
C ASN A 564 -0.27 -13.99 8.78
N ALA A 565 0.02 -13.69 7.51
CA ALA A 565 0.05 -14.70 6.46
C ALA A 565 1.21 -14.49 5.49
N MET A 566 1.92 -15.57 5.16
CA MET A 566 2.96 -15.55 4.12
C MET A 566 2.35 -15.68 2.72
N GLY A 567 2.71 -14.79 1.80
CA GLY A 567 2.16 -14.74 0.44
C GLY A 567 0.75 -14.12 0.39
N HIS A 568 0.20 -14.02 -0.82
CA HIS A 568 -1.07 -13.32 -1.07
C HIS A 568 -2.27 -13.93 -0.33
N CYS A 569 -3.16 -13.11 0.23
CA CYS A 569 -4.30 -13.64 0.99
C CYS A 569 -5.55 -13.92 0.16
N TYR A 570 -6.10 -12.92 -0.53
CA TYR A 570 -7.23 -13.09 -1.45
C TYR A 570 -6.65 -13.20 -2.86
N TYR A 571 -6.41 -14.42 -3.30
CA TYR A 571 -5.50 -14.70 -4.41
C TYR A 571 -6.24 -15.36 -5.58
N LEU A 572 -6.20 -14.69 -6.74
CA LEU A 572 -6.59 -15.25 -8.04
C LEU A 572 -5.32 -15.75 -8.74
N GLU A 573 -5.34 -16.97 -9.27
CA GLU A 573 -4.11 -17.68 -9.63
C GLU A 573 -3.68 -17.51 -11.09
N ASP A 574 -4.53 -17.87 -12.06
CA ASP A 574 -4.08 -18.06 -13.45
C ASP A 574 -4.48 -16.91 -14.41
N GLY A 575 -5.41 -16.04 -14.02
CA GLY A 575 -5.90 -14.92 -14.85
C GLY A 575 -7.18 -15.24 -15.61
N VAL A 576 -7.70 -16.47 -15.52
CA VAL A 576 -8.99 -16.88 -16.11
C VAL A 576 -10.18 -16.66 -15.17
N GLU A 577 -9.92 -16.33 -13.90
CA GLU A 577 -10.94 -16.24 -12.86
C GLU A 577 -11.78 -14.95 -13.01
N MET A 578 -13.05 -15.11 -13.37
CA MET A 578 -13.99 -14.03 -13.66
C MET A 578 -15.30 -14.18 -12.88
N ASP A 579 -16.05 -13.07 -12.81
CA ASP A 579 -17.38 -13.01 -12.20
C ASP A 579 -17.44 -13.41 -10.72
N ASN A 580 -16.29 -13.49 -10.05
CA ASN A 580 -16.22 -13.70 -8.61
C ASN A 580 -16.61 -12.41 -7.87
N THR A 581 -17.15 -12.58 -6.67
CA THR A 581 -17.51 -11.47 -5.78
C THR A 581 -16.64 -11.50 -4.53
N LEU A 582 -15.77 -10.50 -4.38
CA LEU A 582 -14.97 -10.28 -3.19
C LEU A 582 -15.56 -9.08 -2.44
N SER A 583 -16.25 -9.32 -1.31
CA SER A 583 -16.95 -8.25 -0.59
C SER A 583 -16.78 -8.23 0.92
N TYR A 584 -16.64 -7.05 1.51
CA TYR A 584 -16.60 -6.86 2.97
C TYR A 584 -15.51 -7.68 3.67
N ASN A 585 -14.43 -8.00 2.98
CA ASN A 585 -13.33 -8.76 3.54
C ASN A 585 -12.28 -7.83 4.15
N LEU A 586 -11.59 -8.29 5.19
CA LEU A 586 -10.41 -7.66 5.76
C LEU A 586 -9.20 -8.57 5.56
N GLY A 587 -8.06 -8.00 5.19
CA GLY A 587 -6.78 -8.64 5.38
C GLY A 587 -5.73 -7.69 5.95
N ALA A 588 -4.85 -8.20 6.80
CA ALA A 588 -3.80 -7.41 7.43
C ALA A 588 -2.53 -8.21 7.71
N PHE A 589 -1.38 -7.53 7.74
CA PHE A 589 -0.07 -8.10 8.06
C PHE A 589 0.27 -9.31 7.18
N VAL A 590 0.50 -9.04 5.89
CA VAL A 590 0.84 -10.03 4.85
C VAL A 590 2.33 -9.93 4.54
N HIS A 591 3.01 -11.06 4.57
CA HIS A 591 4.46 -11.14 4.40
C HIS A 591 4.83 -11.57 2.99
N THR A 592 5.83 -10.92 2.39
CA THR A 592 6.42 -11.40 1.14
C THR A 592 7.12 -12.74 1.35
N ILE A 593 7.17 -13.57 0.31
CA ILE A 593 8.03 -14.74 0.29
C ILE A 593 9.29 -14.36 -0.48
N TYR A 594 10.44 -14.78 0.06
CA TYR A 594 11.75 -14.30 -0.38
C TYR A 594 11.96 -12.82 0.00
N GLN A 595 12.96 -12.17 -0.57
CA GLN A 595 13.18 -10.74 -0.36
C GLN A 595 12.08 -9.93 -1.05
N SER A 596 11.55 -8.90 -0.38
CA SER A 596 10.55 -8.01 -0.98
C SER A 596 11.12 -7.31 -2.20
N ALA A 597 10.31 -7.13 -3.24
CA ALA A 597 10.69 -6.32 -4.39
C ALA A 597 10.88 -4.85 -3.97
N ALA A 598 12.09 -4.32 -4.16
CA ALA A 598 12.55 -3.02 -3.71
C ALA A 598 13.43 -2.34 -4.76
N GLY A 599 12.92 -2.18 -5.99
CA GLY A 599 13.64 -1.52 -7.07
C GLY A 599 13.97 -0.05 -6.77
N TYR A 600 14.95 0.54 -7.44
CA TYR A 600 15.32 1.97 -7.26
C TYR A 600 14.83 2.86 -8.40
N THR A 601 14.18 2.28 -9.40
CA THR A 601 13.70 3.00 -10.60
C THR A 601 12.30 2.53 -10.93
N GLN A 602 11.66 3.21 -11.89
CA GLN A 602 10.37 2.79 -12.45
C GLN A 602 10.40 1.37 -13.04
N TYR A 603 11.57 0.83 -13.40
CA TYR A 603 11.69 -0.54 -13.93
C TYR A 603 11.52 -1.63 -12.87
N GLY A 604 11.51 -1.26 -11.59
CA GLY A 604 11.35 -2.21 -10.49
C GLY A 604 12.50 -3.23 -10.44
N GLN A 605 12.14 -4.49 -10.24
CA GLN A 605 13.04 -5.64 -10.17
C GLN A 605 12.37 -6.86 -10.80
N ASP A 606 13.19 -7.69 -11.45
CA ASP A 606 12.78 -8.94 -12.08
C ASP A 606 13.12 -10.15 -11.20
N PHE A 607 12.20 -11.09 -11.13
CA PHE A 607 12.30 -12.32 -10.36
C PHE A 607 11.86 -13.50 -11.22
N GLU A 608 12.52 -14.65 -11.04
CA GLU A 608 12.23 -15.87 -11.77
C GLU A 608 11.88 -17.01 -10.82
N GLU A 609 11.07 -17.94 -11.32
CA GLU A 609 10.64 -19.12 -10.59
C GLU A 609 11.82 -19.99 -10.15
N SER A 610 11.83 -20.34 -8.87
CA SER A 610 12.85 -21.22 -8.28
C SER A 610 12.26 -22.06 -7.15
N ASP A 611 13.06 -22.96 -6.57
CA ASP A 611 12.64 -23.77 -5.42
C ASP A 611 12.33 -22.94 -4.15
N LEU A 612 12.97 -21.77 -4.03
CA LEU A 612 12.77 -20.85 -2.91
C LEU A 612 11.68 -19.81 -3.17
N LEU A 613 11.30 -19.61 -4.42
CA LEU A 613 10.30 -18.64 -4.85
C LEU A 613 9.48 -19.27 -5.98
N ARG A 614 8.52 -20.11 -5.59
CA ARG A 614 7.83 -20.98 -6.55
C ARG A 614 6.76 -20.22 -7.35
N GLN A 615 6.28 -19.09 -6.84
CA GLN A 615 5.53 -18.08 -7.57
C GLN A 615 6.27 -16.74 -7.44
N PRO A 616 6.99 -16.27 -8.48
CA PRO A 616 7.78 -15.04 -8.45
C PRO A 616 7.06 -13.80 -7.92
N ALA A 617 5.75 -13.66 -8.16
CA ALA A 617 4.98 -12.53 -7.67
C ALA A 617 4.86 -12.47 -6.13
N ASP A 618 5.15 -13.55 -5.39
CA ASP A 618 5.09 -13.59 -3.92
C ASP A 618 6.13 -12.63 -3.27
N VAL A 619 7.14 -12.13 -4.01
CA VAL A 619 8.04 -11.02 -3.57
C VAL A 619 7.32 -9.68 -3.43
N SER A 620 6.13 -9.59 -4.00
CA SER A 620 5.21 -8.45 -3.93
C SER A 620 3.88 -8.86 -3.30
N ALA A 621 3.94 -9.78 -2.32
CA ALA A 621 2.76 -10.28 -1.62
C ALA A 621 1.87 -9.14 -1.10
N GLY A 622 0.67 -9.06 -1.65
CA GLY A 622 -0.38 -8.14 -1.24
C GLY A 622 -1.59 -8.83 -0.64
N VAL A 623 -2.46 -8.06 0.03
CA VAL A 623 -3.66 -8.59 0.67
C VAL A 623 -4.62 -9.15 -0.38
N PHE A 624 -4.95 -8.36 -1.40
CA PHE A 624 -5.76 -8.76 -2.56
C PHE A 624 -4.86 -8.83 -3.79
N TYR A 625 -4.75 -10.00 -4.41
CA TYR A 625 -3.96 -10.23 -5.62
C TYR A 625 -4.89 -10.69 -6.74
N ILE A 626 -5.08 -9.81 -7.73
CA ILE A 626 -6.17 -9.86 -8.70
C ILE A 626 -5.56 -9.93 -10.10
N THR A 627 -5.30 -11.14 -10.57
CA THR A 627 -4.71 -11.41 -11.89
C THR A 627 -5.65 -11.10 -13.05
N ASN A 628 -6.97 -11.05 -12.80
CA ASN A 628 -7.98 -10.59 -13.74
C ASN A 628 -8.95 -9.63 -13.03
N ALA A 629 -9.08 -8.41 -13.56
CA ALA A 629 -9.88 -7.37 -12.94
C ALA A 629 -11.40 -7.53 -13.17
N TRP A 630 -11.84 -8.45 -14.04
CA TRP A 630 -13.26 -8.69 -14.35
C TRP A 630 -14.01 -9.44 -13.22
N ASN A 631 -13.98 -8.87 -12.02
CA ASN A 631 -14.55 -9.37 -10.79
C ASN A 631 -15.21 -8.21 -10.01
N THR A 632 -16.15 -8.54 -9.12
CA THR A 632 -16.86 -7.57 -8.29
C THR A 632 -16.15 -7.39 -6.95
N ILE A 633 -15.57 -6.21 -6.70
CA ILE A 633 -14.71 -5.93 -5.53
C ILE A 633 -15.32 -4.77 -4.72
N ILE A 634 -15.97 -5.09 -3.59
CA ILE A 634 -16.82 -4.13 -2.86
C ILE A 634 -16.52 -4.10 -1.35
N GLY A 635 -16.28 -2.92 -0.78
CA GLY A 635 -16.27 -2.76 0.67
C GLY A 635 -15.15 -3.50 1.41
N ASN A 636 -14.07 -3.89 0.72
CA ASN A 636 -12.95 -4.60 1.31
C ASN A 636 -11.97 -3.64 1.98
N SER A 637 -11.23 -4.12 2.98
CA SER A 637 -10.18 -3.36 3.66
C SER A 637 -8.86 -4.13 3.68
N ALA A 638 -7.76 -3.46 3.33
CA ALA A 638 -6.41 -3.99 3.42
C ALA A 638 -5.55 -3.11 4.34
N SER A 639 -4.78 -3.71 5.25
CA SER A 639 -3.83 -3.01 6.12
C SER A 639 -2.50 -3.74 6.14
N GLY A 640 -1.51 -3.24 5.40
CA GLY A 640 -0.19 -3.84 5.29
C GLY A 640 0.05 -4.63 4.01
N GLY A 641 1.19 -5.32 3.99
CA GLY A 641 1.71 -6.04 2.82
C GLY A 641 2.50 -5.15 1.86
N TRP A 642 3.05 -5.76 0.81
CA TRP A 642 3.75 -5.00 -0.24
C TRP A 642 2.78 -4.02 -0.92
N ALA A 643 1.57 -4.49 -1.21
CA ALA A 643 0.41 -3.69 -1.62
C ALA A 643 -0.87 -4.18 -0.92
N GLY A 644 -1.86 -3.30 -0.74
CA GLY A 644 -3.18 -3.71 -0.28
C GLY A 644 -3.95 -4.44 -1.38
N PHE A 645 -4.00 -3.84 -2.58
CA PHE A 645 -4.57 -4.42 -3.79
C PHE A 645 -3.51 -4.41 -4.89
N ALA A 646 -3.25 -5.55 -5.51
CA ALA A 646 -2.30 -5.70 -6.61
C ALA A 646 -3.01 -6.26 -7.85
N PHE A 647 -2.85 -5.58 -8.98
CA PHE A 647 -3.36 -5.95 -10.29
C PHE A 647 -2.17 -6.16 -11.25
N PRO A 648 -1.48 -7.30 -11.18
CA PRO A 648 -0.38 -7.63 -12.08
C PRO A 648 -0.86 -7.70 -13.53
N ASN A 649 -0.06 -7.29 -14.50
CA ASN A 649 -0.38 -7.54 -15.91
C ASN A 649 -0.02 -8.97 -16.29
N LEU A 650 -0.99 -9.69 -16.86
CA LEU A 650 -0.79 -10.99 -17.48
C LEU A 650 -1.08 -10.84 -18.98
N PRO A 651 -0.05 -10.89 -19.85
CA PRO A 651 -0.23 -10.83 -21.30
C PRO A 651 -0.88 -12.12 -21.86
N ALA A 652 -0.88 -13.19 -21.08
CA ALA A 652 -1.63 -14.42 -21.29
C ALA A 652 -1.87 -15.08 -19.93
N PRO A 653 -2.87 -15.98 -19.79
CA PRO A 653 -3.02 -16.77 -18.59
C PRO A 653 -1.78 -17.59 -18.28
N ILE A 654 -1.61 -17.93 -17.02
CA ILE A 654 -0.48 -18.74 -16.54
C ILE A 654 -0.96 -20.11 -16.03
N GLY A 655 -0.02 -20.93 -15.55
CA GLY A 655 -0.36 -22.18 -14.86
C GLY A 655 -1.12 -23.16 -15.75
N ASN A 656 -2.25 -23.66 -15.24
CA ASN A 656 -3.04 -24.71 -15.90
C ASN A 656 -3.82 -24.19 -17.11
N HIS A 657 -3.93 -22.87 -17.27
CA HIS A 657 -4.77 -22.24 -18.29
C HIS A 657 -3.98 -21.52 -19.38
N ARG A 658 -2.67 -21.73 -19.48
CA ARG A 658 -1.79 -21.04 -20.45
C ARG A 658 -2.23 -21.17 -21.93
N SER A 659 -3.01 -22.19 -22.27
CA SER A 659 -3.54 -22.39 -23.63
C SER A 659 -4.87 -21.67 -23.91
N VAL A 660 -5.48 -21.02 -22.91
CA VAL A 660 -6.72 -20.25 -23.09
C VAL A 660 -6.41 -18.96 -23.84
N ALA A 661 -7.10 -18.73 -24.96
CA ALA A 661 -6.97 -17.53 -25.77
C ALA A 661 -7.68 -16.35 -25.11
N MET A 662 -6.96 -15.66 -24.22
CA MET A 662 -7.39 -14.40 -23.59
C MET A 662 -6.18 -13.59 -23.15
N VAL A 663 -6.35 -12.30 -22.91
CA VAL A 663 -5.33 -11.43 -22.31
C VAL A 663 -5.91 -10.83 -21.02
N PRO A 664 -5.63 -11.42 -19.84
CA PRO A 664 -6.25 -10.98 -18.59
C PRO A 664 -6.05 -9.49 -18.28
N SER A 665 -4.90 -8.90 -18.65
CA SER A 665 -4.64 -7.47 -18.41
C SER A 665 -5.51 -6.52 -19.25
N GLN A 666 -6.14 -6.99 -20.33
CA GLN A 666 -7.03 -6.18 -21.17
C GLN A 666 -8.44 -6.00 -20.58
N TYR A 667 -8.78 -6.73 -19.52
CA TYR A 667 -10.08 -6.60 -18.86
C TYR A 667 -10.07 -5.45 -17.83
N PRO A 668 -11.04 -4.53 -17.85
CA PRO A 668 -11.19 -3.52 -16.81
C PRO A 668 -11.78 -4.12 -15.52
N THR A 669 -11.82 -3.33 -14.45
CA THR A 669 -12.58 -3.69 -13.25
C THR A 669 -14.06 -3.85 -13.60
N LYS A 670 -14.67 -5.00 -13.26
CA LYS A 670 -16.13 -5.16 -13.41
C LYS A 670 -16.86 -4.22 -12.43
N VAL A 671 -16.47 -4.25 -11.15
CA VAL A 671 -16.87 -3.28 -10.13
C VAL A 671 -15.72 -3.10 -9.14
N PHE A 672 -15.34 -1.85 -8.86
CA PHE A 672 -14.46 -1.49 -7.75
C PHE A 672 -15.09 -0.35 -6.95
N GLU A 673 -15.70 -0.67 -5.81
CA GLU A 673 -16.55 0.26 -5.07
C GLU A 673 -16.30 0.17 -3.56
N GLY A 674 -15.94 1.29 -2.92
CA GLY A 674 -15.99 1.35 -1.46
C GLY A 674 -14.84 0.65 -0.74
N ASN A 675 -13.70 0.42 -1.40
CA ASN A 675 -12.58 -0.31 -0.82
C ASN A 675 -11.61 0.64 -0.10
N SER A 676 -10.91 0.13 0.92
CA SER A 676 -9.86 0.86 1.63
C SER A 676 -8.54 0.12 1.72
N ALA A 677 -7.42 0.84 1.60
CA ALA A 677 -6.08 0.27 1.73
C ALA A 677 -5.16 1.17 2.56
N SER A 678 -4.33 0.59 3.42
CA SER A 678 -3.43 1.36 4.28
C SER A 678 -2.15 0.63 4.65
N SER A 679 -1.19 1.38 5.21
CA SER A 679 0.06 0.85 5.80
C SER A 679 0.90 0.01 4.85
N SER A 680 0.84 0.28 3.54
CA SER A 680 1.49 -0.53 2.50
C SER A 680 2.13 0.36 1.42
N GLY A 681 2.79 -0.26 0.43
CA GLY A 681 3.45 0.45 -0.68
C GLY A 681 4.82 1.05 -0.32
N MET A 682 5.33 0.80 0.88
CA MET A 682 6.60 1.38 1.36
C MET A 682 7.85 0.56 0.97
N ALA A 683 7.68 -0.66 0.46
CA ALA A 683 8.79 -1.52 0.05
C ALA A 683 9.53 -1.02 -1.21
N TRP A 684 8.90 -0.13 -1.99
CA TRP A 684 9.43 0.40 -3.24
C TRP A 684 9.05 1.89 -3.38
N GLU A 685 9.92 2.71 -3.97
CA GLU A 685 9.71 4.15 -4.16
C GLU A 685 8.45 4.49 -4.98
N PHE A 686 8.07 3.63 -5.91
CA PHE A 686 6.83 3.75 -6.68
C PHE A 686 5.71 2.81 -6.18
N GLY A 687 5.90 2.12 -5.06
CA GLY A 687 4.92 1.19 -4.51
C GLY A 687 3.60 1.87 -4.13
N GLY A 688 2.49 1.20 -4.47
CA GLY A 688 1.13 1.65 -4.20
C GLY A 688 0.38 0.80 -3.18
N SER A 689 -0.52 1.39 -2.40
CA SER A 689 -1.50 0.62 -1.63
C SER A 689 -2.55 -0.03 -2.51
N ILE A 690 -2.92 0.62 -3.61
CA ILE A 690 -3.58 0.02 -4.75
C ILE A 690 -2.59 0.13 -5.91
N TYR A 691 -2.04 -1.00 -6.35
CA TYR A 691 -1.00 -1.08 -7.36
C TYR A 691 -1.53 -1.76 -8.63
N VAL A 692 -1.47 -1.05 -9.76
CA VAL A 692 -1.77 -1.58 -11.09
C VAL A 692 -0.52 -1.41 -11.95
N GLY A 693 0.07 -2.52 -12.35
CA GLY A 693 1.37 -2.57 -13.00
C GLY A 693 2.03 -3.90 -12.78
N GLY A 694 3.36 -3.97 -12.96
CA GLY A 694 4.08 -5.23 -12.96
C GLY A 694 3.65 -6.15 -14.10
N GLN A 695 4.44 -7.19 -14.36
CA GLN A 695 4.10 -8.19 -15.36
C GLN A 695 4.48 -9.58 -14.88
N LEU A 696 3.53 -10.52 -14.95
CA LEU A 696 3.74 -11.93 -14.67
C LEU A 696 3.55 -12.73 -15.95
N SER A 697 4.62 -13.38 -16.43
CA SER A 697 4.62 -14.10 -17.70
C SER A 697 5.66 -15.23 -17.73
N TYR A 698 5.52 -16.17 -18.66
CA TYR A 698 6.56 -17.18 -18.89
C TYR A 698 7.70 -16.62 -19.74
N GLY A 699 8.94 -16.83 -19.30
CA GLY A 699 10.14 -16.53 -20.06
C GLY A 699 10.42 -17.55 -21.17
N SER A 700 11.50 -17.32 -21.94
CA SER A 700 11.93 -18.20 -23.02
C SER A 700 12.43 -19.59 -22.55
N ASN A 701 12.79 -19.70 -21.29
CA ASN A 701 13.20 -20.93 -20.60
C ASN A 701 12.02 -21.69 -19.98
N ASP A 702 10.79 -21.25 -20.22
CA ASP A 702 9.55 -21.81 -19.67
C ASP A 702 9.40 -21.69 -18.14
N LEU A 703 10.21 -20.85 -17.50
CA LEU A 703 10.02 -20.46 -16.10
C LEU A 703 9.11 -19.25 -16.00
N LEU A 704 8.30 -19.22 -14.94
CA LEU A 704 7.51 -18.04 -14.63
C LEU A 704 8.44 -16.89 -14.20
N GLN A 705 8.16 -15.68 -14.65
CA GLN A 705 8.93 -14.48 -14.39
C GLN A 705 7.99 -13.35 -13.96
N TYR A 706 8.40 -12.60 -12.93
CA TYR A 706 7.68 -11.42 -12.46
C TYR A 706 8.58 -10.20 -12.52
N SER A 707 8.14 -9.18 -13.25
CA SER A 707 8.70 -7.83 -13.18
C SER A 707 7.80 -6.99 -12.28
N SER A 708 8.36 -6.43 -11.23
CA SER A 708 7.61 -5.60 -10.28
C SER A 708 7.37 -4.16 -10.76
N GLY A 709 8.07 -3.72 -11.81
CA GLY A 709 8.07 -2.33 -12.26
C GLY A 709 6.92 -1.93 -13.18
N ARG A 710 7.08 -0.74 -13.76
CA ARG A 710 6.19 -0.13 -14.76
C ARG A 710 5.99 -1.06 -15.96
N ASN A 711 4.77 -1.55 -16.11
CA ASN A 711 4.29 -2.22 -17.31
C ASN A 711 2.90 -1.64 -17.59
N SER A 712 2.72 -1.05 -18.78
CA SER A 712 1.48 -0.35 -19.09
C SER A 712 0.30 -1.32 -19.18
N ARG A 713 -0.83 -0.93 -18.61
CA ARG A 713 -2.12 -1.59 -18.75
C ARG A 713 -3.05 -0.76 -19.63
N GLU A 714 -3.50 -1.37 -20.71
CA GLU A 714 -4.59 -0.88 -21.53
C GLU A 714 -5.79 -1.83 -21.42
N THR A 715 -7.00 -1.27 -21.36
CA THR A 715 -8.22 -2.07 -21.19
C THR A 715 -9.23 -1.79 -22.28
N PHE A 716 -9.92 -2.85 -22.69
CA PHE A 716 -10.88 -2.83 -23.80
C PHE A 716 -12.23 -3.38 -23.37
N LEU A 717 -13.28 -3.05 -24.11
CA LEU A 717 -14.61 -3.61 -23.87
C LEU A 717 -14.57 -5.13 -23.98
N ASN A 718 -14.93 -5.84 -22.90
CA ASN A 718 -14.83 -7.30 -22.79
C ASN A 718 -13.42 -7.89 -22.99
N GLY A 719 -12.36 -7.08 -22.84
CA GLY A 719 -10.98 -7.54 -23.01
C GLY A 719 -10.63 -7.97 -24.45
N ASP A 720 -11.23 -7.31 -25.43
CA ASP A 720 -10.99 -7.52 -26.87
C ASP A 720 -10.28 -6.30 -27.47
N GLU A 721 -9.03 -6.47 -27.93
CA GLU A 721 -8.20 -5.38 -28.46
C GLU A 721 -8.73 -4.75 -29.75
N ASP A 722 -9.58 -5.46 -30.50
CA ASP A 722 -10.27 -4.92 -31.69
C ASP A 722 -11.51 -4.08 -31.32
N SER A 723 -11.85 -4.00 -30.02
CA SER A 723 -13.01 -3.27 -29.52
C SER A 723 -12.66 -1.87 -29.00
N THR A 724 -13.64 -1.15 -28.47
CA THR A 724 -13.43 0.20 -27.93
C THR A 724 -12.59 0.15 -26.65
N GLU A 725 -11.57 0.99 -26.58
CA GLU A 725 -10.79 1.23 -25.38
C GLU A 725 -11.68 1.81 -24.26
N VAL A 726 -11.53 1.27 -23.05
CA VAL A 726 -12.36 1.65 -21.89
C VAL A 726 -11.48 2.03 -20.71
N TRP A 727 -12.05 2.78 -19.78
CA TRP A 727 -11.36 3.28 -18.61
C TRP A 727 -11.39 2.26 -17.48
N MET A 728 -10.23 1.99 -16.87
CA MET A 728 -10.18 1.29 -15.59
C MET A 728 -10.61 2.27 -14.50
N ARG A 729 -11.72 1.98 -13.83
CA ARG A 729 -12.35 2.90 -12.88
C ARG A 729 -12.22 2.41 -11.44
N PHE A 730 -11.77 3.30 -10.57
CA PHE A 730 -11.75 3.15 -9.13
C PHE A 730 -12.69 4.17 -8.51
N ASN A 731 -13.74 3.69 -7.85
CA ASN A 731 -14.75 4.55 -7.28
C ASN A 731 -14.85 4.39 -5.76
N ASN A 732 -15.09 5.51 -5.08
CA ASN A 732 -15.46 5.54 -3.68
C ASN A 732 -14.40 4.86 -2.78
N THR A 733 -13.15 5.29 -2.92
CA THR A 733 -11.97 4.60 -2.38
C THR A 733 -11.34 5.39 -1.23
N LYS A 734 -10.81 4.70 -0.21
CA LYS A 734 -10.04 5.33 0.88
C LYS A 734 -8.62 4.78 0.97
N VAL A 735 -7.62 5.65 0.98
CA VAL A 735 -6.21 5.28 1.11
C VAL A 735 -5.54 6.10 2.22
N PHE A 736 -4.71 5.48 3.06
CA PHE A 736 -4.02 6.20 4.12
C PHE A 736 -2.73 5.52 4.59
N LEU A 737 -1.78 6.30 5.10
CA LEU A 737 -0.47 5.78 5.55
C LEU A 737 0.24 4.97 4.44
N SER A 738 0.18 5.47 3.21
CA SER A 738 0.71 4.83 2.02
C SER A 738 1.86 5.63 1.43
N ASN A 739 2.76 4.97 0.70
CA ASN A 739 3.68 5.68 -0.19
C ASN A 739 2.87 6.37 -1.31
N ARG A 740 2.44 5.60 -2.32
CA ARG A 740 1.38 6.02 -3.24
C ARG A 740 0.07 5.40 -2.77
N GLY A 741 -1.00 6.19 -2.68
CA GLY A 741 -2.31 5.66 -2.32
C GLY A 741 -2.84 4.73 -3.42
N LEU A 742 -2.98 5.25 -4.64
CA LEU A 742 -3.29 4.49 -5.85
C LEU A 742 -2.23 4.76 -6.93
N ASP A 743 -1.51 3.73 -7.35
CA ASP A 743 -0.52 3.78 -8.42
C ASP A 743 -1.01 2.97 -9.62
N HIS A 744 -1.11 3.63 -10.79
CA HIS A 744 -1.66 3.02 -12.00
C HIS A 744 -0.80 3.27 -13.23
N TRP A 745 0.00 2.27 -13.60
CA TRP A 745 0.79 2.22 -14.82
C TRP A 745 -0.08 1.79 -16.00
N GLY A 746 -0.92 2.69 -16.54
CA GLY A 746 -1.75 2.34 -17.69
C GLY A 746 -2.12 3.52 -18.55
N GLU A 747 -2.88 3.24 -19.61
CA GLU A 747 -3.19 4.24 -20.64
C GLU A 747 -4.44 5.06 -20.32
N ARG A 748 -5.40 4.51 -19.55
CA ARG A 748 -6.66 5.20 -19.19
C ARG A 748 -7.16 4.84 -17.80
N VAL A 749 -7.22 5.83 -16.91
CA VAL A 749 -7.64 5.62 -15.51
C VAL A 749 -8.58 6.72 -14.96
N GLU A 750 -9.70 6.30 -14.38
CA GLU A 750 -10.61 7.18 -13.63
C GLU A 750 -10.55 6.88 -12.14
N VAL A 751 -10.19 7.88 -11.34
CA VAL A 751 -10.27 7.82 -9.87
C VAL A 751 -11.29 8.84 -9.42
N VAL A 752 -12.44 8.36 -8.95
CA VAL A 752 -13.59 9.22 -8.61
C VAL A 752 -14.02 8.96 -7.17
N THR A 753 -14.23 10.01 -6.38
CA THR A 753 -14.61 9.87 -4.96
C THR A 753 -13.50 9.20 -4.15
N LEU A 754 -12.39 9.90 -3.94
CA LEU A 754 -11.25 9.40 -3.16
C LEU A 754 -11.10 10.17 -1.84
N GLU A 755 -10.86 9.45 -0.74
CA GLU A 755 -10.26 10.01 0.46
C GLU A 755 -8.83 9.53 0.62
N SER A 756 -7.89 10.48 0.71
CA SER A 756 -6.49 10.18 1.03
C SER A 756 -6.04 10.93 2.27
N HIS A 757 -5.36 10.21 3.18
CA HIS A 757 -4.85 10.79 4.43
C HIS A 757 -3.45 10.30 4.76
N ASP A 758 -2.54 11.23 5.06
CA ASP A 758 -1.14 10.90 5.45
C ASP A 758 -0.41 9.99 4.45
N CYS A 759 -0.76 10.06 3.17
CA CYS A 759 0.00 9.41 2.11
C CYS A 759 1.15 10.33 1.67
N HIS A 760 2.26 9.76 1.20
CA HIS A 760 3.27 10.56 0.52
C HIS A 760 2.68 11.18 -0.75
N ARG A 761 1.92 10.41 -1.54
CA ARG A 761 1.00 10.92 -2.57
C ARG A 761 -0.33 10.16 -2.56
N PRO A 762 -1.47 10.84 -2.79
CA PRO A 762 -2.77 10.17 -2.84
C PRO A 762 -2.88 9.23 -4.05
N ALA A 763 -2.31 9.63 -5.19
CA ALA A 763 -2.31 8.83 -6.40
C ALA A 763 -1.14 9.21 -7.32
N THR A 764 -0.71 8.25 -8.14
CA THR A 764 0.16 8.43 -9.31
C THR A 764 -0.56 7.78 -10.48
N LEU A 765 -0.92 8.57 -11.48
CA LEU A 765 -1.78 8.14 -12.59
C LEU A 765 -1.09 8.45 -13.92
N PHE A 766 -1.11 7.49 -14.83
CA PHE A 766 -0.47 7.59 -16.14
C PHE A 766 -1.49 7.53 -17.28
N GLY A 767 -1.02 7.83 -18.49
CA GLY A 767 -1.85 7.88 -19.70
C GLY A 767 -2.81 9.06 -19.69
N GLU A 768 -4.03 8.86 -20.18
CA GLU A 768 -5.15 9.76 -19.91
C GLU A 768 -5.69 9.46 -18.51
N ALA A 769 -5.64 10.45 -17.61
CA ALA A 769 -6.00 10.28 -16.21
C ALA A 769 -7.01 11.34 -15.77
N TRP A 770 -8.08 10.88 -15.11
CA TRP A 770 -9.03 11.77 -14.43
C TRP A 770 -9.09 11.48 -12.93
N PHE A 771 -8.67 12.45 -12.12
CA PHE A 771 -8.75 12.40 -10.67
C PHE A 771 -9.80 13.40 -10.18
N SER A 772 -10.90 12.92 -9.60
CA SER A 772 -12.06 13.76 -9.32
C SER A 772 -12.79 13.47 -8.01
N ASN A 773 -13.41 14.52 -7.47
CA ASN A 773 -14.25 14.47 -6.27
C ASN A 773 -13.46 13.86 -5.09
N ALA A 774 -12.53 14.60 -4.50
CA ALA A 774 -11.64 14.01 -3.50
C ALA A 774 -11.39 14.91 -2.28
N ILE A 775 -11.07 14.27 -1.16
CA ILE A 775 -10.38 14.92 -0.03
C ILE A 775 -8.96 14.36 0.01
N VAL A 776 -7.98 15.25 -0.13
CA VAL A 776 -6.57 14.91 0.03
C VAL A 776 -6.04 15.65 1.24
N ASN A 777 -5.80 14.91 2.31
CA ASN A 777 -5.34 15.43 3.60
C ASN A 777 -3.85 15.09 3.79
N GLY A 778 -2.99 16.11 3.71
CA GLY A 778 -1.55 15.93 3.91
C GLY A 778 -1.25 15.40 5.31
N GLN A 779 -1.82 16.02 6.34
CA GLN A 779 -1.61 15.63 7.73
C GLN A 779 -2.93 15.52 8.50
N SER A 780 -3.23 14.32 9.03
CA SER A 780 -4.40 14.07 9.86
C SER A 780 -4.16 14.35 11.36
N GLY A 781 -5.18 14.08 12.18
CA GLY A 781 -5.05 14.05 13.63
C GLY A 781 -4.25 12.86 14.19
N ASN A 782 -3.81 11.90 13.37
CA ASN A 782 -2.98 10.79 13.83
C ASN A 782 -1.60 11.31 14.28
N ILE A 783 -1.33 11.22 15.58
CA ILE A 783 -0.06 11.70 16.13
C ILE A 783 1.14 10.87 15.68
N LEU A 784 0.93 9.62 15.24
CA LEU A 784 1.99 8.75 14.74
C LEU A 784 2.38 9.08 13.30
N SER A 785 1.48 9.66 12.50
CA SER A 785 1.80 10.01 11.12
C SER A 785 2.70 11.24 11.03
N LYS A 786 2.70 12.13 12.04
CA LYS A 786 3.40 13.44 12.05
C LYS A 786 4.92 13.42 11.83
N SER A 787 5.54 12.25 11.67
CA SER A 787 6.93 12.11 11.29
C SER A 787 7.27 12.94 10.04
N THR A 788 8.54 13.36 9.94
CA THR A 788 9.12 13.98 8.74
C THR A 788 9.93 12.99 7.90
N ARG A 789 9.78 11.67 8.10
CA ARG A 789 10.47 10.64 7.29
C ARG A 789 10.12 10.72 5.80
N TYR A 790 8.93 11.20 5.49
CA TYR A 790 8.46 11.43 4.13
C TYR A 790 7.71 12.76 4.04
N ASN A 791 7.78 13.38 2.86
CA ASN A 791 6.94 14.51 2.52
C ASN A 791 5.53 14.05 2.12
N ARG A 792 4.61 15.00 2.04
CA ARG A 792 3.20 14.82 1.70
C ARG A 792 2.89 15.73 0.53
N GLN A 793 2.63 15.12 -0.61
CA GLN A 793 2.43 15.79 -1.88
C GLN A 793 1.02 15.51 -2.38
N GLY A 794 0.37 16.50 -2.99
CA GLY A 794 -1.01 16.37 -3.45
C GLY A 794 -1.12 15.65 -4.80
N PHE A 795 -0.45 16.15 -5.83
CA PHE A 795 -0.38 15.51 -7.14
C PHE A 795 0.88 15.98 -7.87
N GLN A 796 1.59 15.05 -8.50
CA GLN A 796 2.73 15.35 -9.35
C GLN A 796 2.29 15.38 -10.80
N PHE A 797 2.47 16.52 -11.47
CA PHE A 797 2.30 16.57 -12.91
C PHE A 797 3.52 15.95 -13.59
N TYR A 798 3.25 15.02 -14.49
CA TYR A 798 4.27 14.30 -15.24
C TYR A 798 4.90 15.17 -16.33
N ASP A 799 5.94 14.65 -16.99
CA ASP A 799 6.84 15.44 -17.82
C ASP A 799 6.48 15.47 -19.30
N THR A 800 5.83 14.45 -19.86
CA THR A 800 5.50 14.33 -21.29
C THR A 800 4.47 13.22 -21.52
N LEU A 801 3.72 13.33 -22.62
CA LEU A 801 2.94 12.26 -23.29
C LEU A 801 1.76 11.64 -22.51
N VAL A 802 1.58 12.00 -21.25
CA VAL A 802 0.36 11.71 -20.49
C VAL A 802 -0.60 12.89 -20.63
N GLN A 803 -1.87 12.72 -20.27
CA GLN A 803 -2.81 13.82 -20.10
C GLN A 803 -3.53 13.68 -18.76
N THR A 804 -3.50 14.71 -17.93
CA THR A 804 -4.08 14.63 -16.58
C THR A 804 -5.06 15.75 -16.31
N ILE A 805 -6.27 15.38 -15.89
CA ILE A 805 -7.28 16.30 -15.40
C ILE A 805 -7.56 16.04 -13.91
N VAL A 806 -7.42 17.08 -13.08
CA VAL A 806 -7.67 17.02 -11.63
C VAL A 806 -8.82 17.96 -11.27
N THR A 807 -9.94 17.44 -10.76
CA THR A 807 -11.16 18.26 -10.54
C THR A 807 -11.90 18.02 -9.22
N ASN A 808 -12.53 19.06 -8.67
CA ASN A 808 -13.41 18.92 -7.49
C ASN A 808 -12.68 18.33 -6.27
N ILE A 809 -11.49 18.83 -5.95
CA ILE A 809 -10.67 18.31 -4.85
C ILE A 809 -10.49 19.35 -3.75
N ASN A 810 -10.69 18.93 -2.49
CA ASN A 810 -10.25 19.67 -1.32
C ASN A 810 -8.88 19.16 -0.87
N PHE A 811 -7.85 19.97 -1.07
CA PHE A 811 -6.53 19.72 -0.48
C PHE A 811 -6.45 20.40 0.88
N ARG A 812 -6.02 19.66 1.91
CA ARG A 812 -6.00 20.20 3.26
C ARG A 812 -4.81 19.76 4.11
N ASN A 813 -4.45 20.61 5.07
CA ASN A 813 -3.38 20.36 6.05
C ASN A 813 -2.01 20.02 5.42
N PHE A 814 -1.63 20.72 4.35
CA PHE A 814 -0.27 20.69 3.81
C PHE A 814 0.60 21.70 4.57
N ILE A 815 1.36 21.19 5.55
CA ILE A 815 2.16 21.98 6.48
C ILE A 815 3.62 21.93 6.04
N ALA A 816 4.28 23.07 5.89
CA ALA A 816 5.67 23.14 5.43
C ALA A 816 6.63 22.33 6.31
N LEU A 817 7.57 21.65 5.66
CA LEU A 817 8.72 21.06 6.33
C LEU A 817 9.64 22.18 6.84
N SER A 818 10.37 21.92 7.93
CA SER A 818 11.29 22.91 8.51
C SER A 818 12.52 23.17 7.64
N ASN A 819 12.97 22.16 6.89
CA ASN A 819 14.16 22.24 6.03
C ASN A 819 14.03 21.33 4.80
N PRO A 820 13.12 21.64 3.85
CA PRO A 820 13.01 20.86 2.61
C PRO A 820 14.25 21.06 1.72
N ALA A 821 14.69 20.01 1.02
CA ALA A 821 15.86 20.09 0.14
C ALA A 821 15.64 21.06 -1.04
N ASN A 822 14.41 21.12 -1.55
CA ASN A 822 13.97 22.07 -2.56
C ASN A 822 12.42 22.17 -2.52
N ASN A 823 11.84 22.99 -3.39
CA ASN A 823 10.40 23.24 -3.42
C ASN A 823 9.54 22.00 -3.78
N GLU A 824 10.05 21.06 -4.57
CA GLU A 824 9.34 19.80 -4.88
C GLU A 824 9.35 18.86 -3.68
N GLU A 825 10.43 18.86 -2.89
CA GLU A 825 10.59 17.97 -1.73
C GLU A 825 9.85 18.44 -0.47
N ASP A 826 9.16 19.58 -0.52
CA ASP A 826 8.33 20.11 0.56
C ASP A 826 6.89 19.54 0.49
N ASN A 827 6.11 19.76 1.55
CA ASN A 827 4.70 19.36 1.60
C ASN A 827 3.85 20.30 0.75
N LYS A 828 3.81 20.06 -0.58
CA LYS A 828 3.12 20.88 -1.57
C LYS A 828 1.95 20.16 -2.23
N VAL A 829 0.92 20.91 -2.63
CA VAL A 829 -0.26 20.34 -3.30
C VAL A 829 0.09 19.89 -4.72
N PHE A 830 0.46 20.80 -5.62
CA PHE A 830 0.90 20.45 -6.97
C PHE A 830 2.42 20.52 -7.03
N ILE A 831 3.07 19.50 -7.57
CA ILE A 831 4.52 19.51 -7.79
C ILE A 831 4.85 19.24 -9.26
N SER A 832 5.95 19.82 -9.72
CA SER A 832 6.56 19.44 -11.00
C SER A 832 7.34 18.14 -10.87
N MET A 833 7.62 17.50 -12.01
CA MET A 833 8.57 16.41 -12.11
C MET A 833 9.81 16.90 -12.86
N THR A 834 10.83 17.32 -12.10
CA THR A 834 12.06 17.91 -12.66
C THR A 834 13.20 16.90 -12.67
N HIS A 835 13.54 16.34 -13.84
CA HIS A 835 14.62 15.34 -13.92
C HIS A 835 15.41 15.31 -15.23
N SER A 836 14.83 15.73 -16.37
CA SER A 836 15.47 15.60 -17.69
C SER A 836 15.22 16.79 -18.60
N ASP A 837 16.10 16.97 -19.58
CA ASP A 837 16.00 18.00 -20.62
C ASP A 837 15.29 17.55 -21.90
N ILE A 838 15.16 16.25 -22.16
CA ILE A 838 14.39 15.73 -23.30
C ILE A 838 12.88 15.67 -23.00
N PHE A 839 12.51 15.48 -21.74
CA PHE A 839 11.11 15.39 -21.32
C PHE A 839 10.53 16.76 -20.97
N LYS A 840 10.20 17.54 -22.01
CA LYS A 840 9.66 18.91 -21.90
C LYS A 840 8.12 18.89 -21.96
N PRO A 841 7.40 19.22 -20.87
CA PRO A 841 5.95 19.04 -20.81
C PRO A 841 5.20 19.92 -21.79
N GLN A 842 4.27 19.30 -22.50
CA GLN A 842 3.29 19.98 -23.36
C GLN A 842 2.15 20.58 -22.50
N GLY A 843 1.09 21.08 -23.14
CA GLY A 843 -0.14 21.50 -22.48
C GLY A 843 -1.03 20.31 -22.12
N ILE A 844 -0.56 19.49 -21.18
CA ILE A 844 -1.10 18.15 -20.88
C ILE A 844 -1.67 18.00 -19.47
N SER A 845 -1.72 19.10 -18.70
CA SER A 845 -2.19 19.07 -17.32
C SER A 845 -3.21 20.16 -17.08
N ALA A 846 -4.36 19.80 -16.50
CA ALA A 846 -5.40 20.75 -16.15
C ALA A 846 -5.99 20.50 -14.77
N THR A 847 -6.38 21.59 -14.12
CA THR A 847 -7.11 21.61 -12.84
C THR A 847 -8.44 22.35 -12.97
N ARG A 848 -9.41 22.04 -12.11
CA ARG A 848 -10.67 22.80 -11.97
C ARG A 848 -11.33 22.56 -10.62
N ASN A 849 -12.00 23.56 -10.06
CA ASN A 849 -12.74 23.48 -8.81
C ASN A 849 -11.90 22.90 -7.66
N ILE A 850 -10.74 23.49 -7.43
CA ILE A 850 -9.81 23.13 -6.37
C ILE A 850 -10.07 24.02 -5.15
N SER A 851 -10.16 23.41 -3.98
CA SER A 851 -10.32 24.13 -2.71
C SER A 851 -9.20 23.76 -1.74
N PHE A 852 -8.88 24.71 -0.85
CA PHE A 852 -7.79 24.59 0.10
C PHE A 852 -8.28 24.83 1.52
N THR A 853 -8.06 23.86 2.43
CA THR A 853 -8.39 24.00 3.86
C THR A 853 -7.11 23.91 4.69
N ASN A 854 -6.75 24.96 5.42
CA ASN A 854 -5.49 24.99 6.18
C ASN A 854 -4.25 24.67 5.31
N VAL A 855 -4.17 25.30 4.13
CA VAL A 855 -3.02 25.24 3.22
C VAL A 855 -2.56 26.65 2.95
N ALA A 856 -1.34 26.98 3.35
CA ALA A 856 -0.75 28.28 3.04
C ALA A 856 -0.57 28.43 1.52
N THR A 857 -0.68 29.65 0.99
CA THR A 857 -0.47 29.91 -0.45
C THR A 857 0.87 29.35 -0.92
N ALA A 858 1.93 29.47 -0.12
CA ALA A 858 3.25 28.92 -0.44
C ALA A 858 3.28 27.40 -0.65
N GLN A 859 2.31 26.65 -0.09
CA GLN A 859 2.22 25.18 -0.20
C GLN A 859 1.37 24.71 -1.37
N ARG A 860 0.82 25.60 -2.20
CA ARG A 860 -0.06 25.18 -3.31
C ARG A 860 0.71 24.59 -4.49
N ILE A 861 1.85 25.16 -4.84
CA ILE A 861 2.65 24.74 -5.99
C ILE A 861 4.12 24.66 -5.56
N GLY A 862 4.75 23.52 -5.82
CA GLY A 862 6.17 23.26 -5.61
C GLY A 862 6.88 23.01 -6.92
N HIS A 863 7.58 24.01 -7.44
CA HIS A 863 8.41 23.86 -8.62
C HIS A 863 9.89 24.05 -8.26
N LYS A 864 10.72 23.08 -8.67
CA LYS A 864 12.17 23.13 -8.53
C LYS A 864 12.76 23.83 -9.76
N VAL A 865 13.46 24.94 -9.52
CA VAL A 865 14.23 25.65 -10.54
C VAL A 865 15.52 24.86 -10.81
N ASP A 866 15.66 24.39 -12.05
CA ASP A 866 16.80 23.59 -12.52
C ASP A 866 17.07 23.92 -14.00
N THR A 867 18.23 23.54 -14.53
CA THR A 867 18.61 23.82 -15.93
C THR A 867 17.91 22.90 -16.93
N THR A 868 17.20 21.89 -16.45
CA THR A 868 16.53 20.89 -17.28
C THR A 868 15.31 21.47 -17.99
N GLY A 869 14.98 20.90 -19.14
CA GLY A 869 13.78 21.19 -19.91
C GLY A 869 12.49 20.89 -19.15
N SER A 870 12.40 19.77 -18.43
CA SER A 870 11.27 19.49 -17.53
C SER A 870 11.03 20.62 -16.51
N SER A 871 12.10 21.26 -16.01
CA SER A 871 11.98 22.45 -15.16
C SER A 871 11.52 23.68 -15.94
N ARG A 872 12.27 24.08 -16.99
CA ARG A 872 12.01 25.30 -17.78
C ARG A 872 10.65 25.31 -18.46
N TYR A 873 10.07 24.14 -18.74
CA TYR A 873 8.80 24.03 -19.44
C TYR A 873 7.62 23.57 -18.58
N PHE A 874 7.82 23.36 -17.26
CA PHE A 874 6.72 23.02 -16.36
C PHE A 874 5.55 23.99 -16.51
N ASN A 875 4.36 23.44 -16.71
CA ASN A 875 3.13 24.21 -16.90
C ASN A 875 1.89 23.39 -16.59
N PHE A 876 0.77 24.08 -16.32
CA PHE A 876 -0.57 23.48 -16.34
C PHE A 876 -1.65 24.57 -16.50
N ILE A 877 -2.84 24.15 -16.91
CA ILE A 877 -4.02 25.01 -17.03
C ILE A 877 -4.87 24.91 -15.76
N ASP A 878 -5.16 26.04 -15.13
CA ASP A 878 -6.19 26.11 -14.09
C ASP A 878 -7.46 26.69 -14.74
N SER A 879 -8.42 25.79 -14.98
CA SER A 879 -9.55 26.01 -15.90
C SER A 879 -10.54 27.06 -15.40
N ASP A 880 -10.58 27.31 -14.09
CA ASP A 880 -11.47 28.28 -13.44
C ASP A 880 -10.75 29.24 -12.47
N GLY A 881 -9.43 29.13 -12.33
CA GLY A 881 -8.61 29.99 -11.48
C GLY A 881 -8.58 29.56 -10.00
N THR A 882 -9.28 28.48 -9.64
CA THR A 882 -9.43 28.08 -8.24
C THR A 882 -8.14 27.56 -7.61
N ALA A 883 -7.30 26.85 -8.39
CA ALA A 883 -6.00 26.35 -7.91
C ALA A 883 -5.01 27.51 -7.64
N THR A 884 -5.02 28.51 -8.51
CA THR A 884 -4.14 29.69 -8.46
C THR A 884 -4.68 30.82 -7.59
N GLY A 885 -5.96 30.78 -7.20
CA GLY A 885 -6.64 31.84 -6.45
C GLY A 885 -7.07 33.03 -7.31
N ARG A 886 -7.27 32.82 -8.62
CA ARG A 886 -7.81 33.80 -9.56
C ARG A 886 -9.28 33.52 -9.88
N THR A 887 -9.91 34.41 -10.65
CA THR A 887 -11.34 34.32 -11.04
C THR A 887 -11.54 34.07 -12.54
N ALA A 888 -10.47 33.69 -13.24
CA ALA A 888 -10.46 33.45 -14.68
C ALA A 888 -9.59 32.23 -14.97
N THR A 889 -9.76 31.63 -16.15
CA THR A 889 -8.87 30.56 -16.61
C THR A 889 -7.44 31.07 -16.71
N THR A 890 -6.50 30.33 -16.13
CA THR A 890 -5.09 30.73 -16.04
C THR A 890 -4.16 29.65 -16.56
N ILE A 891 -3.01 30.08 -17.06
CA ILE A 891 -1.86 29.24 -17.32
C ILE A 891 -0.86 29.50 -16.19
N VAL A 892 -0.41 28.42 -15.54
CA VAL A 892 0.79 28.43 -14.70
C VAL A 892 1.95 27.99 -15.57
N GLY A 893 3.02 28.76 -15.60
CA GLY A 893 4.28 28.45 -16.29
C GLY A 893 5.46 28.59 -15.34
N SER A 894 6.57 27.93 -15.66
CA SER A 894 7.78 27.87 -14.85
C SER A 894 8.46 29.25 -14.60
N HIS A 895 9.67 29.22 -14.05
CA HIS A 895 10.42 30.39 -13.61
C HIS A 895 10.93 31.32 -14.73
N ASP A 896 11.03 30.83 -15.96
CA ASP A 896 11.59 31.61 -17.06
C ASP A 896 10.67 32.74 -17.52
N THR A 897 11.27 33.89 -17.86
CA THR A 897 10.53 35.05 -18.41
C THR A 897 9.79 34.72 -19.70
N TRP A 898 10.15 33.62 -20.38
CA TRP A 898 9.39 32.99 -21.45
C TRP A 898 7.89 32.82 -21.15
N TRP A 899 7.54 32.50 -19.90
CA TRP A 899 6.15 32.31 -19.48
C TRP A 899 5.43 33.61 -19.12
N ASN A 900 6.14 34.74 -19.04
CA ASN A 900 5.56 36.06 -18.84
C ASN A 900 5.04 36.61 -20.18
N PHE A 901 3.96 36.06 -20.71
CA PHE A 901 3.56 36.33 -22.09
C PHE A 901 2.71 37.59 -22.33
N ASP A 902 2.08 38.17 -21.30
CA ASP A 902 1.36 39.44 -21.41
C ASP A 902 1.24 40.16 -20.04
N SER A 903 0.54 41.29 -20.00
CA SER A 903 0.42 42.11 -18.80
C SER A 903 -0.45 41.49 -17.69
N SER A 904 -1.12 40.36 -17.94
CA SER A 904 -1.88 39.62 -16.91
C SER A 904 -1.00 38.68 -16.08
N CYS A 905 0.26 38.51 -16.48
CA CYS A 905 1.20 37.65 -15.81
C CYS A 905 1.72 38.25 -14.51
N SER A 906 1.79 37.44 -13.46
CA SER A 906 2.46 37.79 -12.20
C SER A 906 3.34 36.64 -11.74
N TYR A 907 4.58 36.94 -11.37
CA TYR A 907 5.48 35.96 -10.80
C TYR A 907 5.15 35.70 -9.33
N ASN A 908 4.91 34.44 -8.96
CA ASN A 908 4.78 34.02 -7.58
C ASN A 908 6.11 33.45 -7.09
N THR A 909 6.77 34.17 -6.18
CA THR A 909 8.10 33.81 -5.67
C THR A 909 8.11 32.55 -4.83
N TYR A 910 6.99 32.20 -4.17
CA TYR A 910 6.90 30.95 -3.40
C TYR A 910 6.80 29.73 -4.31
N TRP A 911 6.15 29.89 -5.46
CA TRP A 911 5.96 28.80 -6.43
C TRP A 911 7.08 28.71 -7.43
N ALA A 912 7.86 29.79 -7.60
CA ALA A 912 8.79 29.97 -8.71
C ALA A 912 8.12 29.84 -10.09
N CYS A 913 6.89 30.35 -10.21
CA CYS A 913 6.08 30.25 -11.42
C CYS A 913 5.45 31.59 -11.80
N TYR A 914 5.28 31.82 -13.09
CA TYR A 914 4.35 32.82 -13.60
C TYR A 914 2.93 32.28 -13.59
N VAL A 915 1.97 33.13 -13.21
CA VAL A 915 0.54 32.87 -13.37
C VAL A 915 -0.01 33.93 -14.29
N CYS A 916 -0.65 33.53 -15.39
CA CYS A 916 -1.15 34.44 -16.42
C CYS A 916 -2.61 34.10 -16.76
N ASN A 917 -3.40 35.09 -17.15
CA ASN A 917 -4.74 34.80 -17.67
C ASN A 917 -4.60 34.17 -19.06
N LYS A 918 -5.24 33.03 -19.26
CA LYS A 918 -5.17 32.28 -20.51
C LYS A 918 -5.79 33.07 -21.67
N GLY A 919 -6.98 33.63 -21.45
CA GLY A 919 -7.76 34.29 -22.50
C GLY A 919 -8.03 33.30 -23.64
N THR A 920 -7.74 33.71 -24.87
CA THR A 920 -7.85 32.86 -26.07
C THR A 920 -6.58 32.08 -26.39
N LYS A 921 -5.50 32.23 -25.62
CA LYS A 921 -4.23 31.55 -25.92
C LYS A 921 -4.27 30.11 -25.42
N GLU A 922 -3.47 29.25 -26.03
CA GLU A 922 -3.24 27.87 -25.62
C GLU A 922 -1.74 27.61 -25.38
N ILE A 923 -1.42 26.42 -24.89
CA ILE A 923 -0.04 25.94 -24.85
C ILE A 923 0.28 25.23 -26.17
N ALA A 924 1.47 25.49 -26.70
CA ALA A 924 1.99 24.87 -27.91
C ALA A 924 3.38 24.28 -27.66
N ASN A 925 3.71 23.18 -28.32
CA ASN A 925 5.00 22.51 -28.27
C ASN A 925 5.52 22.23 -29.68
N LEU A 926 6.77 22.63 -29.92
CA LEU A 926 7.50 22.45 -31.17
C LEU A 926 8.85 21.77 -30.91
N ASP A 927 9.09 20.66 -31.59
CA ASP A 927 10.39 20.00 -31.64
C ASP A 927 11.18 20.57 -32.82
N VAL A 928 12.12 21.47 -32.53
CA VAL A 928 12.99 22.09 -33.55
C VAL A 928 14.23 21.22 -33.76
N ILE A 929 14.28 20.55 -34.90
CA ILE A 929 15.38 19.66 -35.32
C ILE A 929 16.29 20.42 -36.27
N VAL A 930 17.58 20.47 -35.96
CA VAL A 930 18.60 21.19 -36.72
C VAL A 930 19.76 20.23 -37.01
N PRO A 931 19.99 19.85 -38.28
CA PRO A 931 21.05 18.90 -38.64
C PRO A 931 22.41 19.26 -38.03
N ASN A 932 23.04 18.29 -37.36
CA ASN A 932 24.33 18.42 -36.66
C ASN A 932 24.34 19.39 -35.47
N LEU A 933 23.18 19.77 -34.91
CA LEU A 933 23.10 20.63 -33.72
C LEU A 933 22.03 20.18 -32.72
N ILE A 934 20.82 19.89 -33.21
CA ILE A 934 19.69 19.39 -32.42
C ILE A 934 19.08 18.24 -33.21
N ASP A 935 19.08 17.05 -32.64
CA ASP A 935 18.43 15.88 -33.22
C ASP A 935 17.59 15.16 -32.17
N GLY A 936 17.06 13.98 -32.51
CA GLY A 936 16.19 13.22 -31.64
C GLY A 936 16.91 12.44 -30.52
N GLU A 937 18.23 12.54 -30.41
CA GLU A 937 19.02 11.84 -29.38
C GLU A 937 19.05 12.62 -28.05
N GLU A 938 19.47 11.93 -26.98
CA GLU A 938 19.64 12.53 -25.66
C GLU A 938 21.09 12.97 -25.44
N TYR A 939 21.27 14.24 -25.09
CA TYR A 939 22.56 14.87 -24.81
C TYR A 939 22.59 15.52 -23.42
N ASP A 940 23.78 15.93 -22.98
CA ASP A 940 24.00 16.64 -21.72
C ASP A 940 22.98 17.80 -21.56
N THR A 941 22.22 17.69 -20.48
CA THR A 941 21.08 18.55 -20.12
C THR A 941 21.41 20.05 -19.96
N SER A 942 22.69 20.42 -19.89
CA SER A 942 23.16 21.78 -19.64
C SER A 942 23.66 22.52 -20.89
N ILE A 943 23.76 21.85 -22.05
CA ILE A 943 24.35 22.44 -23.25
C ILE A 943 23.33 23.34 -23.98
N GLU A 944 23.45 24.65 -23.76
CA GLU A 944 22.69 25.66 -24.50
C GLU A 944 23.30 25.90 -25.89
N VAL A 945 22.49 25.74 -26.94
CA VAL A 945 22.86 25.98 -28.35
C VAL A 945 22.17 27.20 -28.95
N GLY A 946 21.33 27.87 -28.16
CA GLY A 946 20.54 29.00 -28.61
C GLY A 946 19.55 29.48 -27.56
N LYS A 947 18.60 30.29 -28.02
CA LYS A 947 17.48 30.77 -27.22
C LYS A 947 16.25 30.97 -28.09
N VAL A 948 15.10 30.92 -27.43
CA VAL A 948 13.82 31.34 -27.99
C VAL A 948 13.32 32.54 -27.19
N ALA A 949 12.89 33.59 -27.88
CA ALA A 949 12.39 34.81 -27.26
C ALA A 949 11.01 35.19 -27.81
N LEU A 950 10.15 35.73 -26.96
CA LEU A 950 8.85 36.26 -27.37
C LEU A 950 9.02 37.58 -28.12
N PHE A 951 8.15 37.79 -29.12
CA PHE A 951 7.95 39.06 -29.80
C PHE A 951 6.48 39.27 -30.19
N GLY A 952 6.11 40.52 -30.45
CA GLY A 952 4.77 40.93 -30.87
C GLY A 952 4.16 41.98 -29.92
N SER A 953 2.91 42.35 -30.22
CA SER A 953 2.21 43.45 -29.55
C SER A 953 2.18 43.31 -28.02
N GLY A 954 2.76 44.29 -27.32
CA GLY A 954 2.84 44.33 -25.85
C GLY A 954 4.14 43.78 -25.25
N ILE A 955 5.05 43.22 -26.07
CA ILE A 955 6.38 42.76 -25.65
C ILE A 955 7.43 43.78 -26.09
N THR A 956 7.89 44.61 -25.16
CA THR A 956 8.93 45.64 -25.40
C THR A 956 10.28 45.28 -24.78
N ASP A 957 10.28 44.35 -23.82
CA ASP A 957 11.41 43.81 -23.07
C ASP A 957 11.79 42.42 -23.58
N GLU A 958 12.93 41.87 -23.13
CA GLU A 958 13.38 40.53 -23.54
C GLU A 958 12.78 39.45 -22.63
N ARG A 959 11.99 38.55 -23.21
CA ARG A 959 11.32 37.44 -22.51
C ARG A 959 11.68 36.14 -23.22
N LYS A 960 12.44 35.27 -22.56
CA LYS A 960 13.14 34.16 -23.23
C LYS A 960 13.35 32.95 -22.33
N THR A 961 13.66 31.85 -22.98
CA THR A 961 14.26 30.63 -22.39
C THR A 961 15.37 30.12 -23.33
N ALA A 962 16.24 29.26 -22.81
CA ALA A 962 17.33 28.68 -23.59
C ALA A 962 16.85 27.49 -24.44
N ILE A 963 17.51 27.32 -25.59
CA ILE A 963 17.39 26.14 -26.46
C ILE A 963 18.64 25.31 -26.25
N THR A 964 18.46 24.02 -26.01
CA THR A 964 19.54 23.05 -25.87
C THR A 964 19.69 22.19 -27.11
N ASN A 965 20.71 21.34 -27.14
CA ASN A 965 20.87 20.31 -28.18
C ASN A 965 19.83 19.18 -28.08
N ASN A 966 18.94 19.19 -27.09
CA ASN A 966 17.80 18.30 -26.97
C ASN A 966 16.52 18.94 -27.55
N VAL A 967 15.76 18.20 -28.35
CA VAL A 967 14.51 18.71 -28.98
C VAL A 967 13.44 19.16 -27.98
N GLY A 968 12.61 20.08 -28.45
CA GLY A 968 11.38 20.51 -27.77
C GLY A 968 11.46 21.92 -27.20
N ILE A 969 10.41 22.68 -27.46
CA ILE A 969 10.16 24.01 -26.91
C ILE A 969 8.67 24.07 -26.63
N THR A 970 8.27 24.17 -25.36
CA THR A 970 6.88 24.43 -24.98
C THR A 970 6.70 25.92 -24.69
N GLY A 971 5.62 26.51 -25.14
CA GLY A 971 5.28 27.89 -24.83
C GLY A 971 3.84 28.19 -25.17
N ILE A 972 3.58 29.44 -25.53
CA ILE A 972 2.22 29.95 -25.68
C ILE A 972 1.90 30.18 -27.16
N SER A 973 0.71 29.75 -27.57
CA SER A 973 0.17 29.94 -28.91
C SER A 973 -0.23 31.39 -29.17
N ASP A 974 -0.50 31.70 -30.44
CA ASP A 974 -0.97 32.98 -30.95
C ASP A 974 0.02 34.13 -30.71
N MET A 975 1.31 33.80 -30.57
CA MET A 975 2.40 34.72 -30.29
C MET A 975 3.62 34.50 -31.17
N GLY A 976 4.49 35.51 -31.19
CA GLY A 976 5.76 35.48 -31.91
C GLY A 976 6.85 34.71 -31.16
N TRP A 977 7.43 33.69 -31.79
CA TRP A 977 8.59 32.94 -31.29
C TRP A 977 9.81 33.26 -32.16
N TYR A 978 10.81 33.94 -31.59
CA TYR A 978 12.05 34.26 -32.27
C TYR A 978 13.14 33.27 -31.88
N LEU A 979 13.64 32.48 -32.85
CA LEU A 979 14.74 31.54 -32.63
C LEU A 979 16.09 32.17 -32.96
N TYR A 980 17.04 32.02 -32.04
CA TYR A 980 18.43 32.41 -32.23
C TYR A 980 19.37 31.30 -31.81
N PHE A 981 20.27 30.88 -32.70
CA PHE A 981 21.26 29.83 -32.44
C PHE A 981 22.66 30.43 -32.31
N THR A 982 23.41 30.04 -31.28
CA THR A 982 24.76 30.55 -31.01
C THR A 982 25.77 30.06 -32.05
N ASN A 983 25.54 28.88 -32.64
CA ASN A 983 26.32 28.34 -33.74
C ASN A 983 25.99 29.01 -35.10
N GLY A 984 25.20 30.08 -35.14
CA GLY A 984 24.68 30.66 -36.37
C GLY A 984 23.41 29.96 -36.85
N GLN A 985 22.74 30.53 -37.85
CA GLN A 985 21.36 30.18 -38.16
C GLN A 985 21.31 29.08 -39.21
N PRO A 986 20.49 28.05 -39.04
CA PRO A 986 20.58 26.85 -39.85
C PRO A 986 20.07 27.07 -41.27
N ALA A 987 20.82 26.54 -42.24
CA ALA A 987 20.40 26.49 -43.64
C ALA A 987 19.24 25.51 -43.88
N SER A 988 19.04 24.56 -42.97
CA SER A 988 17.91 23.64 -42.98
C SER A 988 17.48 23.34 -41.55
N MET A 989 16.19 23.34 -41.28
CA MET A 989 15.63 22.85 -40.03
C MET A 989 14.25 22.24 -40.27
N ASP A 990 13.90 21.31 -39.41
CA ASP A 990 12.62 20.61 -39.40
C ASP A 990 11.93 20.94 -38.08
N VAL A 991 10.65 21.33 -38.14
CA VAL A 991 9.87 21.68 -36.96
C VAL A 991 8.74 20.68 -36.84
N HIS A 992 8.86 19.78 -35.88
CA HIS A 992 7.85 18.79 -35.57
C HIS A 992 6.81 19.40 -34.61
N MET A 993 5.54 19.42 -35.03
CA MET A 993 4.44 20.09 -34.34
C MET A 993 3.74 19.14 -33.37
N LYS A 994 4.42 18.74 -32.30
CA LYS A 994 3.87 17.84 -31.28
C LYS A 994 2.56 18.36 -30.69
N GLN A 995 2.45 19.66 -30.47
CA GLN A 995 1.18 20.25 -30.03
C GLN A 995 1.04 21.67 -30.57
N VAL A 996 0.22 21.86 -31.60
CA VAL A 996 -0.27 23.18 -32.03
C VAL A 996 -1.78 23.02 -32.14
N PRO A 997 -2.55 23.45 -31.11
CA PRO A 997 -3.99 23.19 -31.04
C PRO A 997 -4.77 23.71 -32.24
N PHE A 998 -5.90 23.06 -32.55
CA PHE A 998 -6.76 23.45 -33.65
C PHE A 998 -7.21 24.91 -33.52
N GLY A 999 -7.11 25.69 -34.60
CA GLY A 999 -7.45 27.12 -34.60
C GLY A 999 -6.39 28.05 -34.00
N HIS A 1000 -5.31 27.50 -33.44
CA HIS A 1000 -4.18 28.25 -32.87
C HIS A 1000 -2.93 28.15 -33.76
N TYR A 1001 -1.95 29.01 -33.51
CA TYR A 1001 -0.70 29.02 -34.27
C TYR A 1001 0.52 29.41 -33.44
N VAL A 1002 1.72 29.17 -33.96
CA VAL A 1002 2.97 29.81 -33.50
C VAL A 1002 3.51 30.70 -34.61
N PHE A 1003 3.82 31.96 -34.33
CA PHE A 1003 4.38 32.88 -35.33
C PHE A 1003 5.90 32.90 -35.25
N LEU A 1004 6.53 32.04 -36.04
CA LEU A 1004 7.96 31.79 -35.98
C LEU A 1004 8.74 32.87 -36.74
N ALA A 1005 9.80 33.39 -36.12
CA ALA A 1005 10.75 34.31 -36.74
C ALA A 1005 12.20 33.85 -36.58
N ILE A 1006 12.99 33.92 -37.67
CA ILE A 1006 14.39 33.51 -37.68
C ILE A 1006 15.21 34.46 -38.53
N ARG A 1007 16.37 34.88 -38.04
CA ARG A 1007 17.23 35.83 -38.76
C ARG A 1007 18.08 35.12 -39.82
N TYR A 1008 18.18 35.72 -41.00
CA TYR A 1008 19.04 35.25 -42.10
C TYR A 1008 19.76 36.42 -42.78
N PRO A 1009 20.88 36.18 -43.50
CA PRO A 1009 21.54 37.23 -44.27
C PRO A 1009 20.60 37.83 -45.33
N ALA A 1010 20.79 39.10 -45.66
CA ALA A 1010 20.05 39.73 -46.76
C ALA A 1010 20.26 38.97 -48.08
N GLY A 1011 19.22 38.89 -48.91
CA GLY A 1011 19.24 38.13 -50.16
C GLY A 1011 19.03 36.61 -50.03
N THR A 1012 18.72 36.11 -48.83
CA THR A 1012 18.40 34.69 -48.63
C THR A 1012 17.04 34.35 -49.25
N THR A 1013 16.98 33.23 -49.98
CA THR A 1013 15.75 32.64 -50.53
C THR A 1013 15.35 31.40 -49.74
N PHE A 1014 14.05 31.08 -49.71
CA PHE A 1014 13.51 30.01 -48.88
C PHE A 1014 12.65 29.03 -49.67
N SER A 1015 12.73 27.76 -49.31
CA SER A 1015 11.73 26.74 -49.60
C SER A 1015 11.12 26.32 -48.27
N VAL A 1016 9.81 26.49 -48.14
CA VAL A 1016 9.06 26.17 -46.92
C VAL A 1016 7.91 25.24 -47.29
N SER A 1017 7.77 24.14 -46.57
CA SER A 1017 6.71 23.17 -46.82
C SER A 1017 6.34 22.40 -45.57
N THR A 1018 5.11 21.90 -45.48
CA THR A 1018 4.72 20.93 -44.45
C THR A 1018 4.65 19.52 -45.02
N TYR A 1019 4.77 18.55 -44.13
CA TYR A 1019 4.63 17.12 -44.44
C TYR A 1019 3.98 16.40 -43.27
N TYR A 1020 3.20 15.36 -43.59
CA TYR A 1020 2.59 14.48 -42.59
C TYR A 1020 3.14 13.06 -42.75
N THR A 1021 3.69 12.48 -41.69
CA THR A 1021 4.44 11.22 -41.71
C THR A 1021 3.60 9.97 -41.98
N TYR A 1022 2.28 10.03 -41.75
CA TYR A 1022 1.37 8.90 -41.96
C TYR A 1022 0.57 9.06 -43.27
N TYR A 1023 0.42 7.98 -44.03
CA TYR A 1023 -0.12 7.99 -45.40
C TYR A 1023 -1.66 7.85 -45.44
N PRO A 1024 -2.44 8.69 -46.16
CA PRO A 1024 -2.34 10.14 -46.32
C PRO A 1024 -3.61 10.87 -45.82
N PRO A 1025 -3.52 12.18 -45.55
CA PRO A 1025 -4.27 13.03 -46.48
C PRO A 1025 -3.32 14.03 -47.14
N SER A 1026 -3.25 13.97 -48.47
CA SER A 1026 -2.49 14.89 -49.33
C SER A 1026 -2.90 16.36 -49.15
N SER A 1027 -3.99 16.64 -48.42
CA SER A 1027 -4.44 17.97 -48.03
C SER A 1027 -3.56 18.64 -46.97
N ALA A 1028 -2.82 17.90 -46.13
CA ALA A 1028 -2.02 18.43 -45.03
C ALA A 1028 -0.59 18.86 -45.45
N THR A 1029 -0.05 18.26 -46.52
CA THR A 1029 1.23 18.65 -47.14
C THR A 1029 1.03 19.93 -47.96
N LYS A 1030 1.62 21.05 -47.54
CA LYS A 1030 1.53 22.35 -48.21
C LYS A 1030 2.90 22.81 -48.64
N THR A 1031 3.05 23.29 -49.87
CA THR A 1031 4.19 24.12 -50.28
C THR A 1031 3.83 25.59 -50.08
N PHE A 1032 4.66 26.33 -49.37
CA PHE A 1032 4.33 27.69 -48.96
C PHE A 1032 4.70 28.68 -50.07
N THR A 1033 3.91 29.75 -50.18
CA THR A 1033 4.18 30.84 -51.12
C THR A 1033 4.63 32.11 -50.40
N GLN A 1034 5.39 32.96 -51.08
CA GLN A 1034 5.86 34.21 -50.49
C GLN A 1034 4.71 35.22 -50.34
N ALA A 1035 4.53 35.78 -49.14
CA ALA A 1035 3.62 36.87 -48.85
C ALA A 1035 4.24 38.25 -49.10
N THR A 1036 3.43 39.30 -49.03
CA THR A 1036 3.87 40.69 -49.22
C THR A 1036 4.41 41.36 -47.95
N SER A 1037 4.08 40.83 -46.76
CA SER A 1037 4.54 41.34 -45.47
C SER A 1037 4.43 40.29 -44.36
N ALA A 1038 5.11 40.51 -43.22
CA ALA A 1038 5.01 39.67 -42.03
C ALA A 1038 3.57 39.66 -41.46
N ALA A 1039 2.88 40.81 -41.49
CA ALA A 1039 1.48 40.91 -41.10
C ALA A 1039 0.57 40.03 -41.97
N ALA A 1040 0.83 39.95 -43.29
CA ALA A 1040 0.08 39.09 -44.20
C ALA A 1040 0.34 37.60 -43.95
N VAL A 1041 1.52 37.22 -43.45
CA VAL A 1041 1.78 35.84 -42.98
C VAL A 1041 0.97 35.55 -41.72
N ARG A 1042 1.01 36.44 -40.72
CA ARG A 1042 0.30 36.26 -39.44
C ARG A 1042 -1.22 36.18 -39.62
N SER A 1043 -1.81 37.04 -40.45
CA SER A 1043 -3.24 37.02 -40.73
C SER A 1043 -3.67 35.94 -41.74
N GLY A 1044 -2.71 35.25 -42.37
CA GLY A 1044 -2.97 34.21 -43.36
C GLY A 1044 -3.41 32.88 -42.73
N ASP A 1045 -3.63 31.89 -43.60
CA ASP A 1045 -4.04 30.52 -43.27
C ASP A 1045 -2.89 29.60 -42.84
N GLY A 1046 -1.66 30.12 -42.78
CA GLY A 1046 -0.46 29.34 -42.49
C GLY A 1046 0.23 28.74 -43.72
N SER A 1047 -0.21 29.03 -44.95
CA SER A 1047 0.41 28.50 -46.18
C SER A 1047 1.42 29.46 -46.84
N LYS A 1048 1.87 30.48 -46.10
CA LYS A 1048 2.75 31.54 -46.62
C LYS A 1048 3.94 31.82 -45.71
N TYR A 1049 5.03 32.31 -46.31
CA TYR A 1049 6.20 32.82 -45.60
C TYR A 1049 6.54 34.25 -46.07
N TYR A 1050 7.29 35.00 -45.29
CA TYR A 1050 7.80 36.31 -45.70
C TYR A 1050 9.22 36.52 -45.19
N PHE A 1051 10.08 37.13 -46.00
CA PHE A 1051 11.41 37.56 -45.58
C PHE A 1051 11.51 39.08 -45.72
N ASP A 1052 11.76 39.79 -44.61
CA ASP A 1052 11.81 41.25 -44.59
C ASP A 1052 13.18 41.83 -45.02
N GLY A 1053 14.10 40.97 -45.46
CA GLY A 1053 15.50 41.29 -45.70
C GLY A 1053 16.42 40.93 -44.54
N THR A 1054 15.88 40.63 -43.36
CA THR A 1054 16.61 40.23 -42.15
C THR A 1054 16.00 39.03 -41.43
N HIS A 1055 14.68 38.90 -41.37
CA HIS A 1055 13.96 37.83 -40.68
C HIS A 1055 13.01 37.10 -41.62
N LEU A 1056 13.05 35.78 -41.57
CA LEU A 1056 12.04 34.89 -42.11
C LEU A 1056 10.89 34.80 -41.10
N PHE A 1057 9.66 35.00 -41.56
CA PHE A 1057 8.43 34.84 -40.80
C PHE A 1057 7.60 33.70 -41.37
N VAL A 1058 7.15 32.79 -40.50
CA VAL A 1058 6.29 31.66 -40.85
C VAL A 1058 5.20 31.52 -39.79
N LYS A 1059 3.95 31.33 -40.22
CA LYS A 1059 2.84 30.99 -39.31
C LYS A 1059 2.71 29.47 -39.26
N VAL A 1060 3.10 28.89 -38.14
CA VAL A 1060 3.07 27.44 -37.89
C VAL A 1060 1.67 27.05 -37.44
N VAL A 1061 0.99 26.24 -38.25
CA VAL A 1061 -0.37 25.69 -38.00
C VAL A 1061 -0.32 24.19 -38.27
N ASN A 1062 -0.98 23.40 -37.42
CA ASN A 1062 -1.12 21.97 -37.66
C ASN A 1062 -2.29 21.70 -38.62
N PHE A 1063 -1.98 21.54 -39.91
CA PHE A 1063 -2.98 21.26 -40.95
C PHE A 1063 -3.66 19.89 -40.85
N ARG A 1064 -3.24 19.02 -39.93
CA ARG A 1064 -3.92 17.74 -39.69
C ARG A 1064 -5.19 17.92 -38.85
N LEU A 1065 -5.26 18.94 -38.01
CA LEU A 1065 -6.37 19.11 -37.07
C LEU A 1065 -7.59 19.69 -37.77
N GLU A 1066 -8.77 19.15 -37.41
CA GLU A 1066 -10.08 19.50 -37.96
C GLU A 1066 -11.05 20.03 -36.88
N GLY A 1067 -10.65 20.01 -35.61
CA GLY A 1067 -11.47 20.45 -34.48
C GLY A 1067 -12.48 19.40 -34.02
N VAL A 1068 -12.21 18.12 -34.29
CA VAL A 1068 -13.10 17.00 -33.93
C VAL A 1068 -12.91 16.59 -32.46
N ALA A 1069 -13.87 15.85 -31.91
CA ALA A 1069 -13.89 15.51 -30.47
C ALA A 1069 -12.65 14.76 -29.99
N ASP A 1070 -12.08 13.87 -30.82
CA ASP A 1070 -10.90 13.05 -30.50
C ASP A 1070 -9.60 13.88 -30.41
N GLU A 1071 -9.64 15.18 -30.75
CA GLU A 1071 -8.53 16.10 -30.54
C GLU A 1071 -8.47 16.67 -29.11
N TYR A 1072 -9.43 16.29 -28.26
CA TYR A 1072 -9.59 16.85 -26.93
C TYR A 1072 -9.85 15.77 -25.87
N PHE A 1073 -9.09 15.82 -24.77
CA PHE A 1073 -9.43 15.10 -23.56
C PHE A 1073 -10.24 16.01 -22.64
N THR A 1074 -11.52 15.70 -22.45
CA THR A 1074 -12.43 16.51 -21.61
C THR A 1074 -13.04 15.69 -20.48
N ARG A 1075 -12.86 16.16 -19.25
CA ARG A 1075 -13.44 15.59 -18.02
C ARG A 1075 -13.70 16.67 -16.97
N GLY A 1076 -14.76 16.51 -16.18
CA GLY A 1076 -15.05 17.42 -15.05
C GLY A 1076 -15.20 18.91 -15.40
N GLY A 1077 -15.45 19.26 -16.67
CA GLY A 1077 -15.51 20.64 -17.16
C GLY A 1077 -14.15 21.30 -17.43
N ALA A 1078 -13.06 20.53 -17.44
CA ALA A 1078 -11.75 20.90 -17.94
C ALA A 1078 -11.46 20.18 -19.25
N THR A 1079 -10.65 20.80 -20.11
CA THR A 1079 -10.30 20.28 -21.43
C THR A 1079 -8.80 20.46 -21.67
N LEU A 1080 -8.18 19.42 -22.22
CA LEU A 1080 -6.82 19.41 -22.72
C LEU A 1080 -6.83 19.14 -24.22
N ASN A 1081 -5.90 19.76 -24.95
CA ASN A 1081 -5.66 19.46 -26.35
C ASN A 1081 -4.75 18.22 -26.44
N ASP A 1082 -5.04 17.34 -27.39
CA ASP A 1082 -4.24 16.14 -27.63
C ASP A 1082 -2.86 16.46 -28.25
N VAL A 1083 -1.94 15.49 -28.16
CA VAL A 1083 -0.56 15.57 -28.64
C VAL A 1083 -0.44 14.80 -29.96
N TYR A 1084 -0.07 15.48 -31.05
CA TYR A 1084 -0.06 14.95 -32.41
C TYR A 1084 1.36 14.79 -32.98
N TRP A 1085 1.67 13.59 -33.49
CA TRP A 1085 3.05 13.16 -33.80
C TRP A 1085 3.44 13.16 -35.28
N GLY A 1086 2.49 13.44 -36.15
CA GLY A 1086 2.68 13.22 -37.57
C GLY A 1086 3.09 14.47 -38.35
N MET A 1087 3.02 15.68 -37.79
CA MET A 1087 3.05 16.91 -38.59
C MET A 1087 4.38 17.66 -38.50
N TYR A 1088 5.00 17.89 -39.65
CA TYR A 1088 6.31 18.55 -39.78
C TYR A 1088 6.24 19.79 -40.68
N LEU A 1089 7.08 20.78 -40.37
CA LEU A 1089 7.38 21.93 -41.20
C LEU A 1089 8.87 21.93 -41.55
N TYR A 1090 9.17 21.91 -42.84
CA TYR A 1090 10.51 21.98 -43.38
C TYR A 1090 10.83 23.40 -43.83
N ILE A 1091 11.95 23.93 -43.34
CA ILE A 1091 12.49 25.22 -43.77
C ILE A 1091 13.87 24.97 -44.34
N ARG A 1092 14.08 25.40 -45.58
CA ARG A 1092 15.35 25.35 -46.30
C ARG A 1092 15.71 26.74 -46.81
N ALA A 1093 16.88 27.23 -46.45
CA ALA A 1093 17.36 28.57 -46.76
C ALA A 1093 18.61 28.49 -47.65
N THR A 1094 18.70 29.37 -48.65
CA THR A 1094 19.82 29.41 -49.59
C THR A 1094 20.23 30.86 -49.82
N ASN A 1095 21.53 31.14 -49.75
CA ASN A 1095 22.10 32.45 -50.06
C ASN A 1095 23.40 32.25 -50.81
N THR A 1096 23.48 32.75 -52.05
CA THR A 1096 24.67 32.59 -52.91
C THR A 1096 25.77 33.58 -52.58
N ALA A 1097 25.42 34.76 -52.03
CA ALA A 1097 26.37 35.79 -51.64
C ALA A 1097 27.04 35.51 -50.28
N ASN A 1098 26.30 34.89 -49.36
CA ASN A 1098 26.76 34.48 -48.04
C ASN A 1098 26.39 33.01 -47.79
N PRO A 1099 27.08 32.05 -48.43
CA PRO A 1099 26.74 30.64 -48.29
C PRO A 1099 26.94 30.13 -46.85
N PRO A 1100 26.13 29.17 -46.38
CA PRO A 1100 26.25 28.63 -45.04
C PRO A 1100 27.56 27.84 -44.89
N VAL A 1101 28.22 27.97 -43.74
CA VAL A 1101 29.44 27.23 -43.39
C VAL A 1101 29.04 26.09 -42.45
N ASN A 1102 29.30 24.84 -42.86
CA ASN A 1102 28.87 23.62 -42.16
C ASN A 1102 27.37 23.60 -41.86
N GLY A 1103 26.55 24.12 -42.79
CA GLY A 1103 25.10 24.19 -42.63
C GLY A 1103 24.57 25.40 -41.86
N PHE A 1104 25.42 26.35 -41.43
CA PHE A 1104 24.99 27.52 -40.66
C PHE A 1104 25.42 28.86 -41.28
N PHE A 1105 24.53 29.85 -41.26
CA PHE A 1105 24.85 31.25 -41.54
C PHE A 1105 25.43 31.91 -40.29
N LYS A 1106 26.71 32.28 -40.35
CA LYS A 1106 27.48 32.82 -39.21
C LYS A 1106 27.42 34.36 -39.14
N ASN A 1107 27.86 34.92 -38.01
CA ASN A 1107 28.03 36.37 -37.79
C ASN A 1107 26.75 37.21 -37.89
N LEU A 1108 25.59 36.62 -37.60
CA LEU A 1108 24.33 37.34 -37.51
C LEU A 1108 24.15 37.91 -36.10
N SER A 1109 23.79 39.19 -36.01
CA SER A 1109 23.45 39.79 -34.73
C SER A 1109 22.12 39.27 -34.19
N ASP A 1110 22.07 39.04 -32.88
CA ASP A 1110 20.86 38.71 -32.14
C ASP A 1110 19.96 39.94 -31.99
N VAL A 1111 19.06 40.13 -32.94
CA VAL A 1111 18.13 41.27 -32.99
C VAL A 1111 16.76 40.72 -33.26
N ARG A 1112 15.82 40.98 -32.35
CA ARG A 1112 14.44 40.51 -32.45
C ARG A 1112 13.65 41.27 -33.54
N PRO A 1113 12.58 40.66 -34.07
CA PRO A 1113 11.61 41.36 -34.90
C PRO A 1113 10.98 42.56 -34.17
N ALA A 1114 10.38 43.48 -34.93
CA ALA A 1114 9.68 44.62 -34.36
C ALA A 1114 8.54 44.18 -33.43
N SER A 1115 8.39 44.85 -32.27
CA SER A 1115 7.33 44.58 -31.29
C SER A 1115 5.92 44.95 -31.75
N THR A 1116 5.78 45.61 -32.90
CA THR A 1116 4.50 46.02 -33.48
C THR A 1116 3.91 44.97 -34.45
N LEU A 1117 4.61 43.86 -34.70
CA LEU A 1117 4.21 42.82 -35.63
C LEU A 1117 3.12 41.89 -35.11
#